data_AF-M2Q699-F1
#
_entry.id   AF-M2Q699-F1
#
_cell.length_a   1.000
_cell.length_b   1.000
_cell.length_c   1.000
_cell.angle_alpha   90.00
_cell.angle_beta   90.00
_cell.angle_gamma   90.00
#
_symmetry.space_group_name_H-M   'P 1'
#
loop_
_entity.id
_entity.type
_entity.pdbx_description
1 polymer ?
#
loop_
_entity_poly.entity_id
_entity_poly.type
_entity_poly.pdbx_seq_one_letter_code
_entity_poly.pdbx_strand_id
1 'polypeptide(L)'
;MINGKCLECKYSYGQYLYTTQTLNCKNKVNHCQVQSKFGCQRCDDGYFLQEGLCITCDERCLTCTNTSTYCLSCKEGYFIDDHQCRDNIEMQESCKLYTATGKCVKCHDKYYIYDFGCFPCKEECNTCTDDQSCIECNDTMYKNQNNECKFRNEIHGCKSNITSKGCDSCEDGYYLVFNECFKCGNHCKKCKNIENCQVCENNYILNSLTLSCVSMSFVDHCIKTENSKCSHCSFRYKLNENKESCIPNVVWWIVLLEIITAILILIIIVSIVCVVTKVFIYNVFLKQKSIIMNIKKLKIQMNVHATSDIMISTESIQFKTLDNLLSVDTINYASFYIGNISNSKKEVIINCPFINDYKYQMTIYPECVNLKPNKCCHVKVSLLPYCTCLINDTISLYEVDSLNKKRLIYTLPIKAQTELSPKLDIADVIEQKIIGEGRFGVISKGSYKGIPVAIKRLKEFSFNTEKSLNTDFTKEVEMLYKIRCDYIVHFYGALCFDFNKSIIMEYAPFGSLRNLIIKKNLNTQINKQSRIKFIIDAAKGIQYLHNNGILHRDIKPENILIMSLDTNNVSVCAKLTDFGSARNINMLQTNMTFTTGVGSPAFMAPEILLLQKYKKPADIYAFAITMYETMKWGGAYDNWDGLFEYPWQIAEFVVSGKRLEKPEGMEDNIFLIISKCWNNNPQQRLDITTLIELLTNV
;
A
#
# COMPACT_ATOMS: atom_id res chain seq x y z
N MET A 1 44.03 40.98 -6.25
CA MET A 1 44.43 40.44 -7.58
C MET A 1 45.76 39.73 -7.43
N ILE A 2 45.96 38.58 -8.07
CA ILE A 2 47.26 37.89 -8.18
C ILE A 2 47.52 37.67 -9.68
N ASN A 3 48.71 38.01 -10.19
CA ASN A 3 49.07 37.96 -11.62
C ASN A 3 48.09 38.69 -12.56
N GLY A 4 47.64 39.89 -12.19
CA GLY A 4 46.72 40.68 -13.02
C GLY A 4 45.27 40.16 -13.07
N LYS A 5 44.93 39.11 -12.31
CA LYS A 5 43.57 38.54 -12.21
C LYS A 5 42.90 38.89 -10.88
N CYS A 6 41.67 39.39 -10.92
CA CYS A 6 40.84 39.59 -9.73
C CYS A 6 40.13 38.29 -9.36
N LEU A 7 40.22 37.86 -8.09
CA LEU A 7 39.76 36.54 -7.61
C LEU A 7 38.45 36.62 -6.79
N GLU A 8 37.93 37.82 -6.51
CA GLU A 8 36.78 37.98 -5.62
C GLU A 8 35.93 39.20 -6.04
N CYS A 9 34.61 39.01 -6.15
CA CYS A 9 33.65 40.08 -6.39
C CYS A 9 33.13 40.62 -5.06
N LYS A 10 33.24 41.94 -4.85
CA LYS A 10 32.95 42.58 -3.55
C LYS A 10 31.46 42.59 -3.18
N TYR A 11 30.56 42.50 -4.17
CA TYR A 11 29.10 42.70 -3.96
C TYR A 11 28.17 41.70 -4.71
N SER A 12 28.69 40.69 -5.41
CA SER A 12 27.85 39.70 -6.14
C SER A 12 28.59 38.39 -6.46
N TYR A 13 27.86 37.33 -6.85
CA TYR A 13 28.37 35.97 -7.10
C TYR A 13 28.72 35.75 -8.59
N GLY A 14 29.97 35.43 -8.95
CA GLY A 14 30.34 35.05 -10.34
C GLY A 14 31.85 35.04 -10.65
N GLN A 15 32.25 34.34 -11.73
CA GLN A 15 33.63 34.25 -12.25
C GLN A 15 33.79 35.04 -13.58
N TYR A 16 35.01 35.52 -13.89
CA TYR A 16 35.34 36.31 -15.09
C TYR A 16 35.67 35.42 -16.31
N LEU A 17 35.05 35.65 -17.47
CA LEU A 17 35.49 35.10 -18.75
C LEU A 17 36.40 36.10 -19.48
N TYR A 18 37.60 35.67 -19.88
CA TYR A 18 38.46 36.41 -20.82
C TYR A 18 37.94 36.21 -22.25
N THR A 19 36.88 36.94 -22.61
CA THR A 19 36.54 37.15 -24.01
C THR A 19 36.34 38.64 -24.23
N THR A 20 37.39 39.27 -24.77
CA THR A 20 37.38 40.61 -25.39
C THR A 20 36.70 41.75 -24.59
N GLN A 21 37.54 42.48 -23.83
CA GLN A 21 37.40 43.91 -23.47
C GLN A 21 36.28 44.44 -22.54
N THR A 22 35.50 43.64 -21.80
CA THR A 22 34.70 44.21 -20.68
C THR A 22 34.59 43.30 -19.44
N LEU A 23 34.87 43.84 -18.24
CA LEU A 23 34.60 43.20 -16.95
C LEU A 23 33.13 43.42 -16.57
N ASN A 24 32.31 42.37 -16.49
CA ASN A 24 30.94 42.46 -15.97
C ASN A 24 30.62 41.33 -14.97
N CYS A 25 30.18 41.69 -13.76
CA CYS A 25 29.67 40.76 -12.76
C CYS A 25 28.23 40.39 -13.11
N LYS A 26 27.93 39.12 -13.40
CA LYS A 26 26.56 38.62 -13.57
C LYS A 26 26.01 38.09 -12.24
N ASN A 27 24.75 38.39 -11.93
CA ASN A 27 24.13 38.08 -10.64
C ASN A 27 23.68 36.61 -10.46
N LYS A 28 23.60 35.80 -11.53
CA LYS A 28 23.17 34.39 -11.47
C LYS A 28 23.77 33.59 -12.63
N VAL A 29 24.37 32.43 -12.35
CA VAL A 29 24.78 31.47 -13.39
C VAL A 29 23.55 30.65 -13.80
N ASN A 30 23.22 30.63 -15.08
CA ASN A 30 22.09 29.85 -15.59
C ASN A 30 22.39 28.35 -15.44
N HIS A 31 21.36 27.57 -15.12
CA HIS A 31 21.44 26.12 -14.90
C HIS A 31 22.35 25.69 -13.75
N CYS A 32 22.49 26.55 -12.74
CA CYS A 32 23.29 26.30 -11.55
C CYS A 32 22.40 26.04 -10.32
N GLN A 33 22.52 24.85 -9.74
CA GLN A 33 21.83 24.45 -8.52
C GLN A 33 22.43 25.09 -7.28
N VAL A 34 23.77 25.17 -7.22
CA VAL A 34 24.50 25.69 -6.06
C VAL A 34 25.54 26.68 -6.54
N GLN A 35 25.40 27.96 -6.18
CA GLN A 35 26.29 29.03 -6.59
C GLN A 35 27.12 29.57 -5.41
N SER A 36 28.40 29.83 -5.66
CA SER A 36 29.35 30.42 -4.71
C SER A 36 29.86 31.78 -5.19
N LYS A 37 30.63 32.46 -4.36
CA LYS A 37 31.28 33.75 -4.71
C LYS A 37 32.30 33.60 -5.86
N PHE A 38 32.69 32.38 -6.17
CA PHE A 38 33.67 32.02 -7.19
C PHE A 38 33.05 31.46 -8.48
N GLY A 39 31.71 31.35 -8.57
CA GLY A 39 31.01 30.72 -9.70
C GLY A 39 30.08 29.59 -9.26
N CYS A 40 29.57 28.82 -10.23
CA CYS A 40 28.74 27.66 -9.95
C CYS A 40 29.55 26.51 -9.33
N GLN A 41 28.98 25.82 -8.35
CA GLN A 41 29.55 24.62 -7.72
C GLN A 41 28.84 23.34 -8.18
N ARG A 42 27.58 23.43 -8.60
CA ARG A 42 26.81 22.28 -9.09
C ARG A 42 25.78 22.73 -10.12
N CYS A 43 25.77 22.07 -11.27
CA CYS A 43 24.85 22.35 -12.36
C CYS A 43 23.59 21.49 -12.30
N ASP A 44 22.54 21.91 -13.00
CA ASP A 44 21.34 21.12 -13.24
C ASP A 44 21.66 19.89 -14.10
N ASP A 45 20.85 18.84 -13.99
CA ASP A 45 20.95 17.66 -14.86
C ASP A 45 20.83 18.10 -16.34
N GLY A 46 21.64 17.50 -17.21
CA GLY A 46 21.85 17.98 -18.57
C GLY A 46 22.92 19.06 -18.73
N TYR A 47 23.59 19.48 -17.64
CA TYR A 47 24.72 20.41 -17.67
C TYR A 47 25.89 19.90 -16.81
N PHE A 48 27.12 20.10 -17.27
CA PHE A 48 28.33 19.83 -16.50
C PHE A 48 29.09 21.11 -16.16
N LEU A 49 29.86 21.05 -15.08
CA LEU A 49 30.61 22.19 -14.56
C LEU A 49 31.95 22.32 -15.28
N GLN A 50 32.19 23.47 -15.91
CA GLN A 50 33.48 23.83 -16.47
C GLN A 50 33.79 25.29 -16.14
N GLU A 51 34.91 25.53 -15.45
CA GLU A 51 35.37 26.87 -15.04
C GLU A 51 34.26 27.73 -14.40
N GLY A 52 33.51 27.15 -13.46
CA GLY A 52 32.46 27.85 -12.71
C GLY A 52 31.17 28.14 -13.51
N LEU A 53 31.04 27.61 -14.72
CA LEU A 53 29.88 27.73 -15.60
C LEU A 53 29.26 26.36 -15.89
N CYS A 54 27.95 26.37 -16.13
CA CYS A 54 27.20 25.17 -16.50
C CYS A 54 27.06 25.09 -18.01
N ILE A 55 27.71 24.10 -18.60
CA ILE A 55 27.73 23.84 -20.04
C ILE A 55 26.84 22.65 -20.32
N THR A 56 26.08 22.70 -21.42
CA THR A 56 25.16 21.63 -21.81
C THR A 56 25.89 20.32 -22.10
N CYS A 57 25.35 19.23 -21.58
CA CYS A 57 25.71 17.88 -22.00
C CYS A 57 25.24 17.59 -23.42
N ASP A 58 25.81 16.54 -24.03
CA ASP A 58 25.29 15.94 -25.26
C ASP A 58 23.82 15.57 -25.08
N GLU A 59 23.04 15.68 -26.16
CA GLU A 59 21.60 15.47 -26.13
C GLU A 59 21.20 14.09 -25.62
N ARG A 60 22.08 13.08 -25.72
CA ARG A 60 21.83 11.71 -25.27
C ARG A 60 22.21 11.47 -23.81
N CYS A 61 23.06 12.31 -23.22
CA CYS A 61 23.43 12.20 -21.81
C CYS A 61 22.33 12.79 -20.92
N LEU A 62 21.95 12.08 -19.85
CA LEU A 62 21.16 12.66 -18.76
C LEU A 62 22.07 13.45 -17.81
N THR A 63 23.25 12.91 -17.51
CA THR A 63 24.32 13.60 -16.79
C THR A 63 25.66 13.34 -17.48
N CYS A 64 26.58 14.31 -17.48
CA CYS A 64 27.91 14.21 -18.10
C CYS A 64 28.98 14.91 -17.22
N THR A 65 30.26 14.65 -17.50
CA THR A 65 31.39 15.26 -16.78
C THR A 65 32.58 15.50 -17.70
N ASN A 66 33.44 16.48 -17.39
CA ASN A 66 34.64 16.90 -18.15
C ASN A 66 34.38 17.44 -19.58
N THR A 67 33.66 16.69 -20.42
CA THR A 67 33.25 17.08 -21.78
C THR A 67 31.76 16.81 -21.94
N SER A 68 31.12 17.48 -22.90
CA SER A 68 29.69 17.28 -23.17
C SER A 68 29.34 15.83 -23.55
N THR A 69 30.30 15.08 -24.12
CA THR A 69 30.14 13.72 -24.63
C THR A 69 30.48 12.61 -23.64
N TYR A 70 31.08 12.93 -22.49
CA TYR A 70 31.45 11.95 -21.48
C TYR A 70 30.31 11.82 -20.47
N CYS A 71 29.35 10.96 -20.79
CA CYS A 71 28.15 10.73 -20.03
C CYS A 71 28.43 9.90 -18.77
N LEU A 72 27.79 10.26 -17.66
CA LEU A 72 27.72 9.48 -16.41
C LEU A 72 26.39 8.72 -16.31
N SER A 73 25.35 9.22 -16.96
CA SER A 73 24.07 8.55 -17.11
C SER A 73 23.40 8.97 -18.42
N CYS A 74 22.51 8.13 -18.92
CA CYS A 74 21.85 8.33 -20.21
C CYS A 74 20.39 8.70 -20.04
N LYS A 75 19.86 9.48 -20.99
CA LYS A 75 18.42 9.74 -21.05
C LYS A 75 17.67 8.45 -21.39
N GLU A 76 16.39 8.43 -21.07
CA GLU A 76 15.51 7.28 -21.31
C GLU A 76 15.62 6.81 -22.78
N GLY A 77 15.90 5.51 -22.97
CA GLY A 77 16.15 4.91 -24.30
C GLY A 77 17.63 4.69 -24.67
N TYR A 78 18.58 5.25 -23.93
CA TYR A 78 20.02 5.10 -24.19
C TYR A 78 20.72 4.38 -23.02
N PHE A 79 21.82 3.70 -23.29
CA PHE A 79 22.63 3.01 -22.29
C PHE A 79 24.08 3.47 -22.36
N ILE A 80 24.77 3.41 -21.21
CA ILE A 80 26.15 3.86 -21.10
C ILE A 80 27.09 2.75 -21.56
N ASP A 81 27.90 3.06 -22.57
CA ASP A 81 28.98 2.21 -23.09
C ASP A 81 30.22 3.07 -23.30
N ASP A 82 31.29 2.77 -22.57
CA ASP A 82 32.54 3.55 -22.53
C ASP A 82 32.30 5.07 -22.37
N HIS A 83 31.50 5.44 -21.36
CA HIS A 83 31.11 6.83 -21.07
C HIS A 83 30.39 7.56 -22.20
N GLN A 84 29.83 6.86 -23.18
CA GLN A 84 28.96 7.42 -24.21
C GLN A 84 27.58 6.78 -24.14
N CYS A 85 26.54 7.59 -24.33
CA CYS A 85 25.17 7.10 -24.40
C CYS A 85 24.87 6.60 -25.81
N ARG A 86 24.86 5.28 -25.95
CA ARG A 86 24.53 4.59 -27.20
C ARG A 86 23.07 4.19 -27.21
N ASP A 87 22.49 4.21 -28.40
CA ASP A 87 21.19 3.65 -28.67
C ASP A 87 21.34 2.13 -28.82
N ASN A 88 20.35 1.38 -28.34
CA ASN A 88 20.27 -0.05 -28.60
C ASN A 88 19.04 -0.32 -29.46
N ILE A 89 19.00 0.27 -30.65
CA ILE A 89 17.83 0.17 -31.55
C ILE A 89 17.48 -1.30 -31.80
N GLU A 90 18.48 -2.18 -31.96
CA GLU A 90 18.25 -3.62 -32.16
C GLU A 90 17.79 -4.37 -30.89
N MET A 91 18.09 -3.85 -29.70
CA MET A 91 17.81 -4.55 -28.43
C MET A 91 16.58 -3.99 -27.69
N GLN A 92 16.08 -2.81 -28.05
CA GLN A 92 14.83 -2.22 -27.57
C GLN A 92 13.59 -3.03 -27.95
N GLU A 93 13.61 -3.69 -29.12
CA GLU A 93 12.48 -4.51 -29.57
C GLU A 93 12.46 -5.89 -28.93
N SER A 94 13.63 -6.41 -28.54
CA SER A 94 13.79 -7.79 -28.05
C SER A 94 13.89 -7.91 -26.53
N CYS A 95 14.35 -6.87 -25.83
CA CYS A 95 14.55 -6.89 -24.37
C CYS A 95 13.54 -6.03 -23.60
N LYS A 96 12.85 -6.64 -22.64
CA LYS A 96 11.84 -6.01 -21.78
C LYS A 96 12.42 -5.35 -20.53
N LEU A 97 13.56 -5.84 -20.02
CA LEU A 97 14.19 -5.31 -18.81
C LEU A 97 15.71 -5.34 -18.89
N TYR A 98 16.33 -4.18 -18.64
CA TYR A 98 17.78 -3.97 -18.68
C TYR A 98 18.38 -3.81 -17.28
N THR A 99 19.67 -4.11 -17.20
CA THR A 99 20.55 -3.71 -16.10
C THR A 99 21.10 -2.30 -16.32
N ALA A 100 21.64 -1.67 -15.28
CA ALA A 100 22.29 -0.35 -15.37
C ALA A 100 23.48 -0.32 -16.34
N THR A 101 24.03 -1.48 -16.70
CA THR A 101 25.13 -1.66 -17.65
C THR A 101 24.67 -2.10 -19.05
N GLY A 102 23.37 -1.99 -19.37
CA GLY A 102 22.84 -2.28 -20.70
C GLY A 102 22.60 -3.76 -21.04
N LYS A 103 22.86 -4.71 -20.14
CA LYS A 103 22.60 -6.14 -20.36
C LYS A 103 21.14 -6.50 -20.15
N CYS A 104 20.58 -7.38 -20.98
CA CYS A 104 19.19 -7.82 -20.86
C CYS A 104 19.04 -8.92 -19.81
N VAL A 105 18.03 -8.79 -18.94
CA VAL A 105 17.68 -9.81 -17.94
C VAL A 105 16.29 -10.41 -18.16
N LYS A 106 15.48 -9.79 -19.02
CA LYS A 106 14.18 -10.32 -19.42
C LYS A 106 13.86 -9.91 -20.85
N CYS A 107 13.62 -10.88 -21.72
CA CYS A 107 13.23 -10.62 -23.10
C CYS A 107 11.73 -10.32 -23.23
N HIS A 108 11.34 -9.65 -24.31
CA HIS A 108 9.96 -9.59 -24.76
C HIS A 108 9.48 -10.99 -25.21
N ASP A 109 8.17 -11.18 -25.23
CA ASP A 109 7.58 -12.39 -25.81
C ASP A 109 8.04 -12.50 -27.28
N LYS A 110 8.21 -13.74 -27.79
CA LYS A 110 8.93 -14.10 -29.03
C LYS A 110 10.45 -14.10 -28.97
N TYR A 111 11.06 -13.84 -27.81
CA TYR A 111 12.51 -13.95 -27.64
C TYR A 111 12.86 -14.74 -26.38
N TYR A 112 13.90 -15.56 -26.45
CA TYR A 112 14.48 -16.24 -25.30
C TYR A 112 15.84 -15.63 -24.93
N ILE A 113 16.22 -15.77 -23.66
CA ILE A 113 17.47 -15.21 -23.15
C ILE A 113 18.62 -16.21 -23.36
N TYR A 114 19.70 -15.74 -23.97
CA TYR A 114 20.95 -16.49 -24.07
C TYR A 114 22.12 -15.52 -23.93
N ASP A 115 23.03 -15.81 -23.00
CA ASP A 115 24.23 -14.99 -22.71
C ASP A 115 23.97 -13.47 -22.62
N PHE A 116 22.96 -13.07 -21.83
CA PHE A 116 22.54 -11.66 -21.64
C PHE A 116 22.01 -10.92 -22.89
N GLY A 117 21.80 -11.64 -23.99
CA GLY A 117 21.10 -11.20 -25.20
C GLY A 117 19.75 -11.88 -25.39
N CYS A 118 18.88 -11.28 -26.21
CA CYS A 118 17.56 -11.81 -26.54
C CYS A 118 17.54 -12.31 -27.98
N PHE A 119 17.30 -13.61 -28.14
CA PHE A 119 17.30 -14.27 -29.44
C PHE A 119 15.88 -14.66 -29.83
N PRO A 120 15.49 -14.50 -31.10
CA PRO A 120 14.13 -14.78 -31.52
C PRO A 120 13.80 -16.26 -31.35
N CYS A 121 12.60 -16.54 -30.84
CA CYS A 121 11.97 -17.85 -30.94
C CYS A 121 11.73 -18.20 -32.41
N LYS A 122 11.56 -19.49 -32.72
CA LYS A 122 11.03 -19.93 -34.02
C LYS A 122 9.70 -19.21 -34.32
N GLU A 123 9.46 -18.86 -35.58
CA GLU A 123 8.28 -18.07 -36.02
C GLU A 123 6.93 -18.63 -35.56
N GLU A 124 6.88 -19.95 -35.37
CA GLU A 124 5.70 -20.72 -34.96
C GLU A 124 5.39 -20.61 -33.45
N CYS A 125 6.27 -19.94 -32.67
CA CYS A 125 6.24 -19.93 -31.22
C CYS A 125 6.12 -18.52 -30.64
N ASN A 126 5.20 -18.35 -29.68
CA ASN A 126 5.02 -17.08 -28.96
C ASN A 126 5.93 -16.98 -27.73
N THR A 127 6.14 -18.09 -27.01
CA THR A 127 7.08 -18.15 -25.88
C THR A 127 7.90 -19.44 -25.92
N CYS A 128 9.22 -19.31 -25.86
CA CYS A 128 10.16 -20.42 -25.94
C CYS A 128 11.21 -20.35 -24.83
N THR A 129 11.78 -21.50 -24.46
CA THR A 129 12.95 -21.54 -23.54
C THR A 129 14.28 -21.48 -24.29
N ASP A 130 14.29 -21.97 -25.53
CA ASP A 130 15.44 -22.08 -26.42
C ASP A 130 14.95 -22.17 -27.88
N ASP A 131 15.85 -22.42 -28.83
CA ASP A 131 15.57 -22.52 -30.25
C ASP A 131 14.77 -23.77 -30.67
N GLN A 132 14.52 -24.72 -29.77
CA GLN A 132 13.83 -25.98 -30.06
C GLN A 132 12.52 -26.15 -29.28
N SER A 133 12.44 -25.58 -28.08
CA SER A 133 11.40 -25.88 -27.10
C SER A 133 10.34 -24.77 -27.06
N CYS A 134 9.22 -25.00 -27.74
CA CYS A 134 8.08 -24.08 -27.72
C CYS A 134 7.13 -24.37 -26.55
N ILE A 135 6.95 -23.37 -25.68
CA ILE A 135 6.06 -23.44 -24.53
C ILE A 135 4.64 -23.11 -24.97
N GLU A 136 4.47 -21.99 -25.67
CA GLU A 136 3.18 -21.53 -26.20
C GLU A 136 3.31 -21.22 -27.69
N CYS A 137 2.52 -21.93 -28.51
CA CYS A 137 2.46 -21.69 -29.94
C CYS A 137 1.89 -20.31 -30.24
N ASN A 138 2.22 -19.76 -31.40
CA ASN A 138 1.66 -18.50 -31.90
C ASN A 138 0.11 -18.51 -31.90
N ASP A 139 -0.52 -17.33 -31.85
CA ASP A 139 -1.97 -17.17 -31.78
C ASP A 139 -2.72 -17.79 -32.96
N THR A 140 -2.02 -18.08 -34.06
CA THR A 140 -2.55 -18.76 -35.25
C THR A 140 -2.33 -20.27 -35.24
N MET A 141 -1.69 -20.83 -34.20
CA MET A 141 -1.27 -22.23 -34.10
C MET A 141 -1.78 -22.88 -32.81
N TYR A 142 -1.90 -24.21 -32.79
CA TYR A 142 -2.28 -25.00 -31.63
C TYR A 142 -1.30 -26.15 -31.42
N LYS A 143 -1.19 -26.62 -30.17
CA LYS A 143 -0.28 -27.71 -29.81
C LYS A 143 -1.00 -29.05 -29.93
N ASN A 144 -0.50 -29.93 -30.79
CA ASN A 144 -1.07 -31.27 -30.99
C ASN A 144 -0.65 -32.24 -29.86
N GLN A 145 -1.16 -33.48 -29.89
CA GLN A 145 -0.85 -34.52 -28.90
C GLN A 145 0.64 -34.91 -28.81
N ASN A 146 1.46 -34.57 -29.82
CA ASN A 146 2.90 -34.83 -29.86
C ASN A 146 3.74 -33.62 -29.39
N ASN A 147 3.12 -32.58 -28.81
CA ASN A 147 3.76 -31.31 -28.43
C ASN A 147 4.29 -30.45 -29.60
N GLU A 148 3.85 -30.71 -30.83
CA GLU A 148 4.22 -29.92 -32.01
C GLU A 148 3.17 -28.81 -32.24
N CYS A 149 3.64 -27.62 -32.64
CA CYS A 149 2.76 -26.52 -33.03
C CYS A 149 2.31 -26.72 -34.49
N LYS A 150 1.01 -26.86 -34.72
CA LYS A 150 0.41 -26.90 -36.07
C LYS A 150 -0.50 -25.69 -36.29
N PHE A 151 -0.67 -25.28 -37.54
CA PHE A 151 -1.53 -24.13 -37.84
C PHE A 151 -3.00 -24.46 -37.53
N ARG A 152 -3.71 -23.52 -36.88
CA ARG A 152 -5.14 -23.68 -36.54
C ARG A 152 -6.01 -23.80 -37.78
N ASN A 153 -5.57 -23.25 -38.92
CA ASN A 153 -6.29 -23.36 -40.19
C ASN A 153 -6.33 -24.80 -40.74
N GLU A 154 -5.49 -25.71 -40.25
CA GLU A 154 -5.51 -27.13 -40.63
C GLU A 154 -6.62 -27.91 -39.92
N ILE A 155 -7.18 -27.39 -38.82
CA ILE A 155 -8.37 -27.99 -38.19
C ILE A 155 -9.62 -27.47 -38.90
N HIS A 156 -10.30 -28.36 -39.62
CA HIS A 156 -11.55 -28.06 -40.30
C HIS A 156 -12.76 -28.55 -39.50
N GLY A 157 -13.80 -27.72 -39.38
CA GLY A 157 -15.08 -28.10 -38.76
C GLY A 157 -15.14 -27.96 -37.23
N CYS A 158 -14.41 -27.01 -36.65
CA CYS A 158 -14.48 -26.68 -35.22
C CYS A 158 -15.51 -25.57 -34.93
N LYS A 159 -16.39 -25.77 -33.95
CA LYS A 159 -17.55 -24.89 -33.65
C LYS A 159 -17.22 -23.71 -32.75
N SER A 160 -16.33 -23.94 -31.80
CA SER A 160 -15.77 -22.91 -30.94
C SER A 160 -14.51 -22.36 -31.59
N ASN A 161 -14.11 -21.14 -31.24
CA ASN A 161 -12.82 -20.61 -31.66
C ASN A 161 -11.71 -21.61 -31.27
N ILE A 162 -10.89 -21.99 -32.25
CA ILE A 162 -9.78 -22.93 -32.03
C ILE A 162 -8.82 -22.27 -31.05
N THR A 163 -8.66 -22.87 -29.88
CA THR A 163 -7.78 -22.35 -28.82
C THR A 163 -6.37 -22.88 -29.01
N SER A 164 -5.41 -22.44 -28.20
CA SER A 164 -4.05 -22.96 -28.20
C SER A 164 -3.95 -24.47 -27.89
N LYS A 165 -5.04 -25.10 -27.43
CA LYS A 165 -5.17 -26.54 -27.12
C LYS A 165 -5.93 -27.36 -28.16
N GLY A 166 -6.31 -26.74 -29.29
CA GLY A 166 -7.10 -27.38 -30.35
C GLY A 166 -8.59 -27.03 -30.26
N CYS A 167 -9.44 -27.91 -30.79
CA CYS A 167 -10.88 -27.72 -30.84
C CYS A 167 -11.62 -28.34 -29.65
N ASP A 168 -12.42 -27.54 -28.93
CA ASP A 168 -13.21 -28.05 -27.79
C ASP A 168 -14.51 -28.75 -28.23
N SER A 169 -15.09 -28.34 -29.36
CA SER A 169 -16.31 -28.94 -29.90
C SER A 169 -16.43 -28.75 -31.41
N CYS A 170 -16.86 -29.76 -32.15
CA CYS A 170 -16.99 -29.69 -33.60
C CYS A 170 -18.32 -29.09 -34.06
N GLU A 171 -18.29 -28.51 -35.26
CA GLU A 171 -19.48 -28.03 -35.96
C GLU A 171 -20.39 -29.19 -36.33
N ASP A 172 -21.66 -28.86 -36.52
CA ASP A 172 -22.60 -29.80 -37.10
C ASP A 172 -22.06 -30.24 -38.49
N GLY A 173 -22.01 -31.54 -38.73
CA GLY A 173 -21.36 -32.16 -39.89
C GLY A 173 -19.95 -32.68 -39.61
N TYR A 174 -19.43 -32.53 -38.39
CA TYR A 174 -18.14 -33.05 -37.93
C TYR A 174 -18.27 -33.73 -36.55
N TYR A 175 -17.36 -34.66 -36.24
CA TYR A 175 -17.25 -35.33 -34.93
C TYR A 175 -15.85 -35.21 -34.34
N LEU A 176 -15.75 -35.10 -33.01
CA LEU A 176 -14.53 -34.75 -32.28
C LEU A 176 -13.74 -35.99 -31.85
N VAL A 177 -12.43 -35.98 -32.12
CA VAL A 177 -11.47 -36.98 -31.65
C VAL A 177 -10.19 -36.26 -31.21
N PHE A 178 -9.79 -36.39 -29.93
CA PHE A 178 -8.57 -35.78 -29.35
C PHE A 178 -8.34 -34.30 -29.72
N ASN A 179 -9.39 -33.48 -29.61
CA ASN A 179 -9.41 -32.05 -29.94
C ASN A 179 -9.28 -31.69 -31.44
N GLU A 180 -9.47 -32.65 -32.34
CA GLU A 180 -9.55 -32.45 -33.80
C GLU A 180 -10.91 -32.92 -34.36
N CYS A 181 -11.37 -32.28 -35.44
CA CYS A 181 -12.71 -32.50 -36.02
C CYS A 181 -12.65 -33.22 -37.36
N PHE A 182 -13.41 -34.31 -37.47
CA PHE A 182 -13.47 -35.14 -38.68
C PHE A 182 -14.88 -35.10 -39.29
N LYS A 183 -14.98 -35.07 -40.63
CA LYS A 183 -16.25 -34.87 -41.33
C LYS A 183 -17.18 -36.08 -41.23
N CYS A 184 -18.47 -35.83 -41.01
CA CYS A 184 -19.54 -36.82 -41.04
C CYS A 184 -19.84 -37.29 -42.48
N GLY A 185 -20.52 -38.43 -42.62
CA GLY A 185 -21.00 -38.94 -43.91
C GLY A 185 -21.99 -37.99 -44.62
N ASN A 186 -22.27 -38.25 -45.90
CA ASN A 186 -23.02 -37.35 -46.78
C ASN A 186 -24.42 -36.95 -46.24
N HIS A 187 -24.73 -35.65 -46.28
CA HIS A 187 -26.00 -35.02 -45.85
C HIS A 187 -26.38 -35.21 -44.37
N CYS A 188 -25.39 -35.53 -43.53
CA CYS A 188 -25.56 -35.73 -42.09
C CYS A 188 -25.12 -34.50 -41.29
N LYS A 189 -26.02 -33.98 -40.44
CA LYS A 189 -25.80 -32.82 -39.57
C LYS A 189 -25.17 -33.17 -38.23
N LYS A 190 -25.46 -34.33 -37.64
CA LYS A 190 -24.75 -34.81 -36.43
C LYS A 190 -24.51 -36.30 -36.53
N CYS A 191 -23.26 -36.70 -36.33
CA CYS A 191 -22.84 -38.10 -36.36
C CYS A 191 -21.96 -38.44 -35.17
N LYS A 192 -21.90 -39.72 -34.83
CA LYS A 192 -20.97 -40.23 -33.81
C LYS A 192 -19.65 -40.70 -34.42
N ASN A 193 -19.71 -41.19 -35.66
CA ASN A 193 -18.59 -41.57 -36.52
C ASN A 193 -19.06 -41.45 -37.99
N ILE A 194 -18.19 -41.75 -38.95
CA ILE A 194 -18.47 -41.53 -40.38
C ILE A 194 -19.70 -42.29 -40.92
N GLU A 195 -20.07 -43.44 -40.34
CA GLU A 195 -21.16 -44.30 -40.82
C GLU A 195 -22.50 -44.10 -40.08
N ASN A 196 -22.49 -43.46 -38.92
CA ASN A 196 -23.66 -43.42 -38.04
C ASN A 196 -24.20 -42.00 -37.89
N CYS A 197 -25.16 -41.65 -38.75
CA CYS A 197 -25.84 -40.37 -38.71
C CYS A 197 -27.01 -40.37 -37.71
N GLN A 198 -27.02 -39.39 -36.83
CA GLN A 198 -28.06 -39.22 -35.80
C GLN A 198 -29.08 -38.14 -36.18
N VAL A 199 -28.64 -37.11 -36.90
CA VAL A 199 -29.49 -35.98 -37.32
C VAL A 199 -29.10 -35.59 -38.74
N CYS A 200 -30.07 -35.56 -39.65
CA CYS A 200 -29.84 -35.11 -41.03
C CYS A 200 -29.83 -33.60 -41.17
N GLU A 201 -29.23 -33.10 -42.25
CA GLU A 201 -29.33 -31.69 -42.64
C GLU A 201 -30.78 -31.30 -42.93
N ASN A 202 -31.09 -30.00 -42.82
CA ASN A 202 -32.44 -29.49 -43.08
C ASN A 202 -32.82 -29.80 -44.53
N ASN A 203 -34.08 -30.16 -44.76
CA ASN A 203 -34.55 -30.71 -46.04
C ASN A 203 -34.04 -32.11 -46.37
N TYR A 204 -33.50 -32.84 -45.39
CA TYR A 204 -33.24 -34.26 -45.51
C TYR A 204 -33.88 -35.03 -44.36
N ILE A 205 -34.43 -36.20 -44.68
CA ILE A 205 -35.16 -37.11 -43.80
C ILE A 205 -34.24 -38.31 -43.52
N LEU A 206 -34.21 -38.79 -42.28
CA LEU A 206 -33.34 -39.88 -41.85
C LEU A 206 -34.02 -41.21 -42.19
N ASN A 207 -33.39 -42.01 -43.03
CA ASN A 207 -33.90 -43.35 -43.32
C ASN A 207 -33.60 -44.27 -42.14
N SER A 208 -34.65 -44.80 -41.52
CA SER A 208 -34.57 -45.62 -40.31
C SER A 208 -33.93 -47.00 -40.52
N LEU A 209 -33.76 -47.48 -41.76
CA LEU A 209 -33.09 -48.76 -42.03
C LEU A 209 -31.58 -48.62 -42.29
N THR A 210 -31.14 -47.53 -42.93
CA THR A 210 -29.74 -47.36 -43.39
C THR A 210 -28.95 -46.35 -42.57
N LEU A 211 -29.60 -45.61 -41.66
CA LEU A 211 -28.99 -44.55 -40.84
C LEU A 211 -28.31 -43.45 -41.68
N SER A 212 -28.84 -43.19 -42.89
CA SER A 212 -28.36 -42.19 -43.86
C SER A 212 -29.50 -41.25 -44.32
N CYS A 213 -29.14 -40.08 -44.85
CA CYS A 213 -30.06 -38.95 -45.07
C CYS A 213 -30.50 -38.78 -46.53
N VAL A 214 -31.81 -38.55 -46.79
CA VAL A 214 -32.43 -38.43 -48.13
C VAL A 214 -33.30 -37.16 -48.29
N SER A 215 -33.42 -36.58 -49.50
CA SER A 215 -33.99 -35.22 -49.73
C SER A 215 -35.51 -35.06 -49.52
N MET A 216 -35.93 -33.88 -49.02
CA MET A 216 -37.31 -33.45 -48.66
C MET A 216 -38.18 -33.06 -49.85
N SER A 217 -37.61 -32.84 -51.03
CA SER A 217 -38.36 -32.60 -52.27
C SER A 217 -39.26 -33.76 -52.70
N PHE A 218 -39.17 -34.90 -52.02
CA PHE A 218 -40.09 -36.02 -52.15
C PHE A 218 -41.36 -35.90 -51.27
N VAL A 219 -41.57 -34.81 -50.52
CA VAL A 219 -42.76 -34.59 -49.65
C VAL A 219 -43.43 -33.22 -49.87
N ASP A 220 -44.62 -33.21 -50.51
CA ASP A 220 -45.38 -32.00 -50.89
C ASP A 220 -46.00 -31.21 -49.70
N HIS A 221 -45.97 -29.87 -49.78
CA HIS A 221 -46.50 -28.88 -48.80
C HIS A 221 -45.91 -28.94 -47.37
N CYS A 222 -44.86 -29.72 -47.15
CA CYS A 222 -44.07 -29.65 -45.94
C CYS A 222 -43.24 -28.37 -45.95
N ILE A 223 -43.44 -27.47 -44.99
CA ILE A 223 -42.69 -26.21 -44.91
C ILE A 223 -41.49 -26.36 -43.97
N LYS A 224 -41.57 -27.28 -43.01
CA LYS A 224 -40.49 -27.50 -42.05
C LYS A 224 -40.38 -28.96 -41.65
N THR A 225 -39.15 -29.47 -41.74
CA THR A 225 -38.74 -30.73 -41.15
C THR A 225 -38.18 -30.48 -39.74
N GLU A 226 -38.49 -31.35 -38.80
CA GLU A 226 -37.91 -31.34 -37.45
C GLU A 226 -37.64 -32.78 -37.02
N ASN A 227 -36.46 -33.01 -36.45
CA ASN A 227 -35.95 -34.35 -36.11
C ASN A 227 -36.01 -35.34 -37.26
N SER A 228 -35.62 -34.87 -38.45
CA SER A 228 -35.53 -35.69 -39.65
C SER A 228 -36.86 -36.32 -40.09
N LYS A 229 -38.00 -35.70 -39.74
CA LYS A 229 -39.36 -35.98 -40.24
C LYS A 229 -40.09 -34.68 -40.57
N CYS A 230 -41.14 -34.72 -41.40
CA CYS A 230 -41.96 -33.53 -41.62
C CYS A 230 -42.69 -33.17 -40.30
N SER A 231 -42.55 -31.91 -39.87
CA SER A 231 -43.00 -31.46 -38.55
C SER A 231 -44.05 -30.37 -38.62
N HIS A 232 -43.97 -29.54 -39.67
CA HIS A 232 -44.86 -28.42 -39.84
C HIS A 232 -45.23 -28.21 -41.30
N CYS A 233 -46.51 -27.99 -41.44
CA CYS A 233 -47.18 -27.50 -42.63
C CYS A 233 -47.22 -25.98 -42.59
N SER A 234 -47.50 -25.36 -43.73
CA SER A 234 -47.73 -23.92 -43.84
C SER A 234 -48.74 -23.41 -42.83
N PHE A 235 -48.60 -22.15 -42.42
CA PHE A 235 -49.69 -21.45 -41.73
C PHE A 235 -50.98 -21.54 -42.57
N ARG A 236 -52.09 -21.87 -41.91
CA ARG A 236 -53.35 -22.40 -42.46
C ARG A 236 -53.36 -23.89 -42.81
N TYR A 237 -52.39 -24.73 -42.43
CA TYR A 237 -52.37 -26.19 -42.64
C TYR A 237 -51.87 -26.96 -41.39
N LYS A 238 -52.32 -28.21 -41.16
CA LYS A 238 -52.00 -29.19 -40.11
C LYS A 238 -51.53 -30.51 -40.74
N LEU A 239 -50.76 -31.33 -40.02
CA LEU A 239 -50.25 -32.62 -40.52
C LEU A 239 -51.34 -33.71 -40.60
N ASN A 240 -51.18 -34.65 -41.53
CA ASN A 240 -51.89 -35.93 -41.53
C ASN A 240 -51.38 -36.85 -40.38
N GLU A 241 -52.19 -37.80 -39.92
CA GLU A 241 -51.96 -38.64 -38.74
C GLU A 241 -50.63 -39.42 -38.74
N ASN A 242 -50.07 -39.73 -39.92
CA ASN A 242 -48.79 -40.46 -40.05
C ASN A 242 -47.55 -39.55 -40.21
N LYS A 243 -47.71 -38.22 -40.15
CA LYS A 243 -46.63 -37.20 -40.22
C LYS A 243 -45.81 -37.15 -41.52
N GLU A 244 -46.44 -37.51 -42.63
CA GLU A 244 -45.81 -37.54 -43.96
C GLU A 244 -46.40 -36.51 -44.95
N SER A 245 -47.45 -35.73 -44.62
CA SER A 245 -48.04 -34.69 -45.51
C SER A 245 -48.94 -33.65 -44.77
N CYS A 246 -49.39 -32.57 -45.46
CA CYS A 246 -49.91 -31.30 -44.87
C CYS A 246 -51.25 -30.72 -45.45
N ILE A 247 -52.26 -30.34 -44.61
CA ILE A 247 -53.69 -29.98 -44.97
C ILE A 247 -54.36 -28.77 -44.20
N PRO A 248 -55.27 -27.90 -44.73
CA PRO A 248 -55.65 -26.58 -44.11
C PRO A 248 -56.38 -26.42 -42.70
N ASN A 249 -56.22 -25.32 -41.86
CA ASN A 249 -56.99 -24.98 -40.57
C ASN A 249 -56.89 -23.50 -39.97
N VAL A 250 -57.93 -22.95 -39.25
CA VAL A 250 -58.01 -21.57 -38.60
C VAL A 250 -58.61 -21.59 -37.16
N VAL A 251 -58.13 -20.77 -36.17
CA VAL A 251 -58.42 -20.93 -34.70
C VAL A 251 -58.72 -19.62 -33.89
N TRP A 252 -59.95 -19.44 -33.36
CA TRP A 252 -60.47 -18.17 -32.79
C TRP A 252 -60.38 -17.95 -31.26
N TRP A 253 -60.24 -19.01 -30.46
CA TRP A 253 -60.23 -18.92 -28.98
C TRP A 253 -58.90 -18.42 -28.39
N ILE A 254 -57.82 -18.44 -29.18
CA ILE A 254 -56.49 -18.00 -28.78
C ILE A 254 -56.45 -16.48 -28.51
N VAL A 255 -57.18 -15.71 -29.31
CA VAL A 255 -57.25 -14.24 -29.18
C VAL A 255 -57.97 -13.82 -27.89
N LEU A 256 -59.00 -14.57 -27.48
CA LEU A 256 -59.74 -14.30 -26.24
C LEU A 256 -58.90 -14.62 -24.99
N LEU A 257 -58.05 -15.64 -25.08
CA LEU A 257 -57.20 -16.11 -23.98
C LEU A 257 -56.08 -15.11 -23.64
N GLU A 258 -55.52 -14.43 -24.63
CA GLU A 258 -54.48 -13.40 -24.42
C GLU A 258 -55.00 -12.16 -23.69
N ILE A 259 -56.26 -11.79 -23.92
CA ILE A 259 -56.89 -10.65 -23.23
C ILE A 259 -57.15 -10.98 -21.75
N ILE A 260 -57.62 -12.21 -21.47
CA ILE A 260 -57.92 -12.65 -20.11
C ILE A 260 -56.64 -12.80 -19.28
N THR A 261 -55.56 -13.33 -19.86
CA THR A 261 -54.27 -13.47 -19.16
C THR A 261 -53.65 -12.11 -18.84
N ALA A 262 -53.75 -11.12 -19.74
CA ALA A 262 -53.28 -9.76 -19.47
C ALA A 262 -53.99 -9.11 -18.27
N ILE A 263 -55.31 -9.29 -18.15
CA ILE A 263 -56.11 -8.77 -17.03
C ILE A 263 -55.73 -9.46 -15.71
N LEU A 264 -55.54 -10.78 -15.72
CA LEU A 264 -55.11 -11.55 -14.55
C LEU A 264 -53.73 -11.12 -14.05
N ILE A 265 -52.77 -10.90 -14.96
CA ILE A 265 -51.43 -10.41 -14.61
C ILE A 265 -51.52 -9.03 -13.94
N LEU A 266 -52.37 -8.14 -14.45
CA LEU A 266 -52.56 -6.80 -13.88
C LEU A 266 -53.10 -6.87 -12.43
N ILE A 267 -54.07 -7.75 -12.16
CA ILE A 267 -54.64 -7.95 -10.83
C ILE A 267 -53.59 -8.51 -9.85
N ILE A 268 -52.75 -9.44 -10.31
CA ILE A 268 -51.65 -10.00 -9.51
C ILE A 268 -50.62 -8.91 -9.17
N ILE A 269 -50.25 -8.05 -10.12
CA ILE A 269 -49.32 -6.94 -9.87
C ILE A 269 -49.90 -5.97 -8.82
N VAL A 270 -51.17 -5.57 -8.96
CA VAL A 270 -51.82 -4.64 -8.01
C VAL A 270 -51.93 -5.24 -6.61
N SER A 271 -52.25 -6.53 -6.49
CA SER A 271 -52.34 -7.21 -5.21
C SER A 271 -50.97 -7.35 -4.52
N ILE A 272 -49.90 -7.65 -5.27
CA ILE A 272 -48.52 -7.67 -4.74
C ILE A 272 -48.14 -6.28 -4.21
N VAL A 273 -48.40 -5.21 -4.96
CA VAL A 273 -48.11 -3.83 -4.53
C VAL A 273 -48.84 -3.47 -3.22
N CYS A 274 -50.12 -3.85 -3.12
CA CYS A 274 -50.91 -3.64 -1.89
C CYS A 274 -50.37 -4.42 -0.68
N VAL A 275 -49.88 -5.64 -0.88
CA VAL A 275 -49.30 -6.46 0.20
C VAL A 275 -47.95 -5.88 0.63
N VAL A 276 -47.07 -5.53 -0.31
CA VAL A 276 -45.75 -4.96 -0.01
C VAL A 276 -45.88 -3.63 0.74
N THR A 277 -46.80 -2.75 0.33
CA THR A 277 -47.05 -1.48 1.03
C THR A 277 -47.60 -1.70 2.44
N LYS A 278 -48.54 -2.64 2.65
CA LYS A 278 -49.01 -3.01 3.99
C LYS A 278 -47.89 -3.57 4.88
N VAL A 279 -47.03 -4.45 4.34
CA VAL A 279 -45.89 -5.01 5.08
C VAL A 279 -44.88 -3.91 5.44
N PHE A 280 -44.58 -3.00 4.51
CA PHE A 280 -43.71 -1.86 4.76
C PHE A 280 -44.27 -0.96 5.88
N ILE A 281 -45.54 -0.57 5.79
CA ILE A 281 -46.22 0.24 6.81
C ILE A 281 -46.24 -0.48 8.17
N TYR A 282 -46.52 -1.79 8.17
CA TYR A 282 -46.51 -2.60 9.40
C TYR A 282 -45.12 -2.68 10.02
N ASN A 283 -44.06 -2.86 9.22
CA ASN A 283 -42.67 -2.89 9.70
C ASN A 283 -42.22 -1.53 10.26
N VAL A 284 -42.64 -0.42 9.65
CA VAL A 284 -42.43 0.93 10.19
C VAL A 284 -43.18 1.12 11.51
N PHE A 285 -44.43 0.65 11.60
CA PHE A 285 -45.23 0.71 12.83
C PHE A 285 -44.62 -0.15 13.96
N LEU A 286 -44.11 -1.34 13.66
CA LEU A 286 -43.40 -2.18 14.64
C LEU A 286 -42.10 -1.52 15.14
N LYS A 287 -41.34 -0.86 14.26
CA LYS A 287 -40.15 -0.09 14.65
C LYS A 287 -40.49 1.10 15.57
N GLN A 288 -41.60 1.81 15.34
CA GLN A 288 -42.05 2.87 16.26
C GLN A 288 -42.53 2.33 17.62
N LYS A 289 -43.18 1.16 17.62
CA LYS A 289 -43.71 0.52 18.84
C LYS A 289 -42.61 -0.04 19.76
N SER A 290 -41.42 -0.36 19.25
CA SER A 290 -40.28 -0.79 20.06
C SER A 290 -39.58 0.38 20.78
N ILE A 291 -39.69 1.60 20.25
CA ILE A 291 -39.06 2.81 20.80
C ILE A 291 -39.95 3.46 21.86
N ILE A 292 -41.27 3.52 21.64
CA ILE A 292 -42.23 4.17 22.56
C ILE A 292 -43.02 3.13 23.35
N MET A 293 -42.91 3.18 24.68
CA MET A 293 -43.53 2.23 25.61
C MET A 293 -44.40 2.94 26.68
N ASN A 294 -45.13 2.18 27.48
CA ASN A 294 -45.87 2.71 28.63
C ASN A 294 -44.94 2.74 29.84
N ILE A 295 -44.91 3.85 30.57
CA ILE A 295 -44.08 4.03 31.77
C ILE A 295 -44.31 2.88 32.78
N LYS A 296 -45.57 2.44 32.96
CA LYS A 296 -45.94 1.36 33.89
C LYS A 296 -45.35 -0.01 33.55
N LYS A 297 -44.86 -0.21 32.31
CA LYS A 297 -44.23 -1.48 31.90
C LYS A 297 -42.73 -1.54 32.22
N LEU A 298 -42.11 -0.41 32.56
CA LEU A 298 -40.70 -0.36 32.94
C LEU A 298 -40.57 -0.77 34.42
N LYS A 299 -39.88 -1.88 34.68
CA LYS A 299 -39.47 -2.31 36.04
C LYS A 299 -38.21 -1.56 36.53
N ILE A 300 -38.01 -0.32 36.09
CA ILE A 300 -36.80 0.48 36.37
C ILE A 300 -37.22 1.64 37.27
N GLN A 301 -36.45 1.92 38.34
CA GLN A 301 -36.65 3.10 39.18
C GLN A 301 -36.35 4.35 38.34
N MET A 302 -37.38 5.17 38.09
CA MET A 302 -37.25 6.44 37.38
C MET A 302 -37.01 7.54 38.43
N ASN A 303 -35.88 8.24 38.36
CA ASN A 303 -35.61 9.36 39.25
C ASN A 303 -36.35 10.61 38.73
N VAL A 304 -37.13 11.23 39.62
CA VAL A 304 -37.94 12.41 39.29
C VAL A 304 -37.09 13.65 39.48
N HIS A 305 -36.67 14.30 38.39
CA HIS A 305 -36.05 15.62 38.48
C HIS A 305 -37.14 16.70 38.53
N ALA A 306 -37.07 17.53 39.57
CA ALA A 306 -38.17 18.32 40.11
C ALA A 306 -38.64 19.55 39.28
N THR A 307 -38.19 19.73 38.03
CA THR A 307 -38.38 20.99 37.29
C THR A 307 -39.19 20.88 36.00
N SER A 308 -39.70 19.70 35.63
CA SER A 308 -40.52 19.52 34.43
C SER A 308 -41.43 18.29 34.49
N ASP A 309 -42.46 18.23 33.63
CA ASP A 309 -43.32 17.05 33.47
C ASP A 309 -42.67 15.89 32.68
N ILE A 310 -41.34 15.86 32.62
CA ILE A 310 -40.53 14.86 31.91
C ILE A 310 -39.65 14.11 32.91
N MET A 311 -39.69 12.76 32.88
CA MET A 311 -38.85 11.88 33.69
C MET A 311 -37.69 11.29 32.87
N ILE A 312 -36.54 11.07 33.52
CA ILE A 312 -35.35 10.47 32.92
C ILE A 312 -34.95 9.24 33.74
N SER A 313 -34.53 8.15 33.10
CA SER A 313 -34.21 6.90 33.79
C SER A 313 -32.82 6.85 34.44
N THR A 314 -31.98 7.86 34.26
CA THR A 314 -30.60 7.88 34.76
C THR A 314 -30.13 9.30 35.05
N GLU A 315 -29.26 9.45 36.05
CA GLU A 315 -28.63 10.71 36.44
C GLU A 315 -27.36 11.02 35.64
N SER A 316 -26.73 9.99 35.06
CA SER A 316 -25.57 10.11 34.17
C SER A 316 -25.61 9.03 33.09
N ILE A 317 -25.02 9.29 31.93
CA ILE A 317 -24.87 8.25 30.90
C ILE A 317 -23.74 7.30 31.31
N GLN A 318 -24.10 6.05 31.53
CA GLN A 318 -23.15 4.97 31.76
C GLN A 318 -23.11 4.05 30.54
N PHE A 319 -21.92 3.85 30.00
CA PHE A 319 -21.67 2.89 28.93
C PHE A 319 -21.41 1.52 29.55
N LYS A 320 -22.05 0.49 28.99
CA LYS A 320 -21.91 -0.88 29.52
C LYS A 320 -20.66 -1.53 28.93
N THR A 321 -19.55 -1.50 29.66
CA THR A 321 -18.33 -2.23 29.29
C THR A 321 -17.86 -3.10 30.46
N LEU A 322 -17.08 -4.16 30.19
CA LEU A 322 -16.62 -5.09 31.23
C LEU A 322 -15.77 -4.40 32.31
N ASP A 323 -14.93 -3.45 31.88
CA ASP A 323 -13.92 -2.80 32.72
C ASP A 323 -14.19 -1.31 32.99
N ASN A 324 -15.39 -0.81 32.67
CA ASN A 324 -15.75 0.62 32.67
C ASN A 324 -14.88 1.50 31.74
N LEU A 325 -14.08 0.88 30.86
CA LEU A 325 -13.29 1.55 29.83
C LEU A 325 -13.97 1.40 28.47
N LEU A 326 -13.94 2.45 27.65
CA LEU A 326 -14.44 2.44 26.27
C LEU A 326 -13.35 2.02 25.30
N SER A 327 -13.68 1.14 24.37
CA SER A 327 -12.72 0.71 23.35
C SER A 327 -12.54 1.77 22.27
N VAL A 328 -11.28 2.09 21.93
CA VAL A 328 -10.92 3.11 20.93
C VAL A 328 -11.20 2.58 19.52
N ASP A 329 -11.61 3.44 18.60
CA ASP A 329 -12.04 3.12 17.22
C ASP A 329 -13.23 2.16 17.13
N THR A 330 -13.97 1.97 18.23
CA THR A 330 -15.17 1.13 18.26
C THR A 330 -16.37 1.91 18.76
N ILE A 331 -17.56 1.55 18.25
CA ILE A 331 -18.81 2.18 18.68
C ILE A 331 -19.24 1.58 20.02
N ASN A 332 -19.26 2.41 21.05
CA ASN A 332 -19.72 2.08 22.38
C ASN A 332 -21.16 2.56 22.56
N TYR A 333 -22.04 1.70 23.10
CA TYR A 333 -23.46 2.00 23.23
C TYR A 333 -23.87 2.25 24.68
N ALA A 334 -24.70 3.28 24.88
CA ALA A 334 -25.45 3.50 26.10
C ALA A 334 -26.92 3.74 25.76
N SER A 335 -27.80 3.62 26.75
CA SER A 335 -29.20 3.94 26.54
C SER A 335 -29.90 4.40 27.81
N PHE A 336 -30.86 5.29 27.65
CA PHE A 336 -31.70 5.80 28.73
C PHE A 336 -33.14 5.95 28.25
N TYR A 337 -34.07 6.23 29.16
CA TYR A 337 -35.47 6.46 28.84
C TYR A 337 -35.89 7.88 29.21
N ILE A 338 -36.73 8.47 28.36
CA ILE A 338 -37.40 9.75 28.61
C ILE A 338 -38.91 9.48 28.69
N GLY A 339 -39.56 9.84 29.79
CA GLY A 339 -40.99 9.65 30.04
C GLY A 339 -41.75 10.96 30.13
N ASN A 340 -43.00 11.00 29.65
CA ASN A 340 -43.91 12.12 29.83
C ASN A 340 -44.98 11.79 30.89
N ILE A 341 -45.00 12.56 31.98
CA ILE A 341 -45.97 12.44 33.07
C ILE A 341 -47.06 13.52 33.05
N SER A 342 -46.97 14.50 32.13
CA SER A 342 -48.03 15.49 31.95
C SER A 342 -49.29 14.87 31.36
N ASN A 343 -50.39 15.60 31.52
CA ASN A 343 -51.67 15.30 30.87
C ASN A 343 -51.72 15.74 29.39
N SER A 344 -50.68 16.41 28.88
CA SER A 344 -50.60 16.88 27.50
C SER A 344 -49.53 16.12 26.70
N LYS A 345 -49.57 16.23 25.37
CA LYS A 345 -48.46 15.75 24.54
C LYS A 345 -47.26 16.69 24.72
N LYS A 346 -46.05 16.12 24.69
CA LYS A 346 -44.79 16.86 24.82
C LYS A 346 -43.85 16.46 23.70
N GLU A 347 -43.23 17.45 23.06
CA GLU A 347 -42.16 17.26 22.09
C GLU A 347 -40.84 17.54 22.77
N VAL A 348 -39.92 16.58 22.73
CA VAL A 348 -38.60 16.66 23.37
C VAL A 348 -37.52 16.52 22.32
N ILE A 349 -36.66 17.53 22.20
CA ILE A 349 -35.47 17.52 21.37
C ILE A 349 -34.26 17.17 22.25
N ILE A 350 -33.46 16.22 21.80
CA ILE A 350 -32.26 15.74 22.47
C ILE A 350 -31.06 16.24 21.69
N ASN A 351 -30.35 17.21 22.25
CA ASN A 351 -29.19 17.80 21.60
C ASN A 351 -27.89 17.23 22.19
N CYS A 352 -27.02 16.73 21.31
CA CYS A 352 -25.65 16.41 21.65
C CYS A 352 -24.77 17.65 21.43
N PRO A 353 -23.95 18.06 22.39
CA PRO A 353 -23.24 19.34 22.34
C PRO A 353 -22.18 19.37 21.22
N PHE A 354 -21.60 18.23 20.84
CA PHE A 354 -20.52 18.17 19.84
C PHE A 354 -20.62 16.92 18.97
N ILE A 355 -20.64 17.12 17.65
CA ILE A 355 -20.71 16.04 16.65
C ILE A 355 -19.31 15.65 16.15
N ASN A 356 -18.27 16.46 16.38
CA ASN A 356 -16.95 16.22 15.82
C ASN A 356 -15.82 16.98 16.55
N ASP A 357 -15.51 16.60 17.80
CA ASP A 357 -14.23 16.98 18.39
C ASP A 357 -13.20 15.92 17.98
N TYR A 358 -11.94 16.29 17.79
CA TYR A 358 -10.87 15.38 17.35
C TYR A 358 -10.67 14.17 18.30
N LYS A 359 -11.37 14.14 19.45
CA LYS A 359 -11.34 13.08 20.47
C LYS A 359 -12.35 11.96 20.24
N TYR A 360 -13.58 12.28 19.85
CA TYR A 360 -14.67 11.32 19.68
C TYR A 360 -15.83 11.87 18.87
N GLN A 361 -16.61 10.95 18.29
CA GLN A 361 -17.89 11.23 17.66
C GLN A 361 -19.03 10.65 18.49
N MET A 362 -20.09 11.42 18.70
CA MET A 362 -21.26 10.99 19.43
C MET A 362 -22.53 11.19 18.61
N THR A 363 -23.40 10.18 18.60
CA THR A 363 -24.69 10.21 17.91
C THR A 363 -25.79 9.71 18.83
N ILE A 364 -26.99 10.27 18.66
CA ILE A 364 -28.16 9.94 19.49
C ILE A 364 -29.33 9.61 18.58
N TYR A 365 -30.09 8.58 18.95
CA TYR A 365 -31.31 8.23 18.24
C TYR A 365 -32.43 7.83 19.22
N PRO A 366 -33.63 8.43 19.10
CA PRO A 366 -34.01 9.52 18.20
C PRO A 366 -33.53 10.90 18.70
N GLU A 367 -33.29 11.85 17.78
CA GLU A 367 -32.91 13.25 18.12
C GLU A 367 -34.11 14.10 18.57
N CYS A 368 -35.32 13.74 18.14
CA CYS A 368 -36.56 14.37 18.56
C CYS A 368 -37.63 13.30 18.80
N VAL A 369 -38.44 13.47 19.85
CA VAL A 369 -39.52 12.55 20.18
C VAL A 369 -40.79 13.26 20.62
N ASN A 370 -41.91 12.77 20.08
CA ASN A 370 -43.26 13.17 20.46
C ASN A 370 -43.85 12.18 21.47
N LEU A 371 -43.94 12.57 22.72
CA LEU A 371 -44.40 11.74 23.83
C LEU A 371 -45.85 12.06 24.22
N LYS A 372 -46.74 11.07 24.09
CA LYS A 372 -48.10 11.13 24.64
C LYS A 372 -48.07 11.00 26.17
N PRO A 373 -49.13 11.42 26.89
CA PRO A 373 -49.26 11.19 28.33
C PRO A 373 -49.00 9.74 28.72
N ASN A 374 -48.23 9.53 29.79
CA ASN A 374 -47.84 8.22 30.33
C ASN A 374 -47.04 7.32 29.35
N LYS A 375 -46.37 7.91 28.35
CA LYS A 375 -45.47 7.19 27.44
C LYS A 375 -44.02 7.56 27.70
N CYS A 376 -43.13 6.62 27.41
CA CYS A 376 -41.69 6.82 27.45
C CYS A 376 -41.04 6.41 26.13
N CYS A 377 -39.90 7.01 25.80
CA CYS A 377 -39.06 6.72 24.66
C CYS A 377 -37.74 6.10 25.10
N HIS A 378 -37.32 5.02 24.45
CA HIS A 378 -35.97 4.47 24.54
C HIS A 378 -35.03 5.29 23.66
N VAL A 379 -34.04 5.94 24.28
CA VAL A 379 -33.01 6.72 23.61
C VAL A 379 -31.72 5.93 23.61
N LYS A 380 -31.14 5.75 22.42
CA LYS A 380 -29.83 5.11 22.22
C LYS A 380 -28.78 6.18 21.98
N VAL A 381 -27.65 6.05 22.67
CA VAL A 381 -26.47 6.90 22.52
C VAL A 381 -25.35 6.02 21.99
N SER A 382 -24.70 6.43 20.91
CA SER A 382 -23.54 5.77 20.33
C SER A 382 -22.35 6.71 20.40
N LEU A 383 -21.23 6.22 20.94
CA LEU A 383 -20.01 6.99 21.17
C LEU A 383 -18.82 6.26 20.54
N LEU A 384 -18.12 6.94 19.63
CA LEU A 384 -16.94 6.45 18.93
C LEU A 384 -15.72 7.30 19.32
N PRO A 385 -14.90 6.85 20.29
CA PRO A 385 -13.65 7.52 20.63
C PRO A 385 -12.56 7.23 19.60
N TYR A 386 -11.78 8.24 19.22
CA TYR A 386 -10.67 8.15 18.26
C TYR A 386 -9.30 8.05 18.91
N CYS A 387 -9.19 8.36 20.20
CA CYS A 387 -7.93 8.37 20.93
C CYS A 387 -8.11 8.06 22.41
N THR A 388 -6.99 7.86 23.09
CA THR A 388 -6.93 7.71 24.55
C THR A 388 -7.32 9.02 25.23
N CYS A 389 -8.51 9.09 25.83
CA CYS A 389 -9.02 10.33 26.42
C CYS A 389 -9.98 10.11 27.60
N LEU A 390 -10.18 11.19 28.37
CA LEU A 390 -11.25 11.33 29.35
C LEU A 390 -12.37 12.17 28.74
N ILE A 391 -13.59 11.63 28.76
CA ILE A 391 -14.78 12.26 28.19
C ILE A 391 -15.61 12.80 29.35
N ASN A 392 -15.74 14.12 29.41
CA ASN A 392 -16.55 14.83 30.39
C ASN A 392 -17.41 15.85 29.65
N ASP A 393 -18.64 15.47 29.35
CA ASP A 393 -19.50 16.19 28.41
C ASP A 393 -20.96 16.12 28.86
N THR A 394 -21.89 16.80 28.18
CA THR A 394 -23.30 16.82 28.63
C THR A 394 -24.34 16.80 27.51
N ILE A 395 -25.34 15.93 27.58
CA ILE A 395 -26.50 15.93 26.66
C ILE A 395 -27.55 16.91 27.16
N SER A 396 -28.03 17.81 26.30
CA SER A 396 -29.06 18.78 26.66
C SER A 396 -30.43 18.37 26.12
N LEU A 397 -31.45 18.36 26.99
CA LEU A 397 -32.82 18.02 26.66
C LEU A 397 -33.68 19.27 26.60
N TYR A 398 -34.34 19.52 25.48
CA TYR A 398 -35.21 20.68 25.27
C TYR A 398 -36.66 20.26 25.08
N GLU A 399 -37.57 20.94 25.76
CA GLU A 399 -39.00 20.90 25.48
C GLU A 399 -39.32 21.90 24.38
N VAL A 400 -40.18 21.52 23.43
CA VAL A 400 -40.73 22.46 22.44
C VAL A 400 -42.15 22.82 22.85
N ASP A 401 -42.42 24.12 23.01
CA ASP A 401 -43.76 24.62 23.32
C ASP A 401 -44.64 24.74 22.05
N SER A 402 -45.92 25.08 22.24
CA SER A 402 -46.88 25.25 21.13
C SER A 402 -46.53 26.41 20.17
N LEU A 403 -45.59 27.28 20.54
CA LEU A 403 -45.08 28.38 19.73
C LEU A 403 -43.70 28.06 19.12
N ASN A 404 -43.28 26.79 19.14
CA ASN A 404 -41.98 26.29 18.68
C ASN A 404 -40.76 26.87 19.45
N LYS A 405 -40.95 27.40 20.66
CA LYS A 405 -39.84 27.84 21.50
C LYS A 405 -39.25 26.65 22.25
N LYS A 406 -37.92 26.56 22.25
CA LYS A 406 -37.16 25.53 22.97
C LYS A 406 -36.89 25.97 24.40
N ARG A 407 -37.29 25.17 25.39
CA ARG A 407 -36.97 25.35 26.81
C ARG A 407 -36.05 24.24 27.28
N LEU A 408 -34.89 24.57 27.83
CA LEU A 408 -33.99 23.57 28.42
C LEU A 408 -34.67 22.92 29.64
N ILE A 409 -34.79 21.60 29.61
CA ILE A 409 -35.39 20.78 30.66
C ILE A 409 -34.30 20.29 31.62
N TYR A 410 -33.28 19.64 31.06
CA TYR A 410 -32.28 18.91 31.81
C TYR A 410 -30.98 18.77 31.02
N THR A 411 -29.88 18.72 31.74
CA THR A 411 -28.54 18.50 31.19
C THR A 411 -27.97 17.24 31.82
N LEU A 412 -27.83 16.20 31.01
CA LEU A 412 -27.41 14.87 31.44
C LEU A 412 -25.89 14.72 31.29
N PRO A 413 -25.13 14.60 32.39
CA PRO A 413 -23.69 14.46 32.31
C PRO A 413 -23.28 13.10 31.75
N ILE A 414 -22.19 13.13 30.98
CA ILE A 414 -21.47 11.98 30.45
C ILE A 414 -20.08 12.02 31.06
N LYS A 415 -19.72 10.96 31.79
CA LYS A 415 -18.36 10.73 32.27
C LYS A 415 -17.92 9.36 31.79
N ALA A 416 -16.93 9.32 30.91
CA ALA A 416 -16.37 8.08 30.41
C ALA A 416 -14.86 8.18 30.23
N GLN A 417 -14.20 7.03 30.26
CA GLN A 417 -12.77 6.91 30.05
C GLN A 417 -12.53 5.83 29.01
N THR A 418 -11.60 6.06 28.09
CA THR A 418 -11.21 5.05 27.10
C THR A 418 -10.12 4.14 27.64
N GLU A 419 -9.96 2.98 27.02
CA GLU A 419 -8.77 2.16 27.17
C GLU A 419 -7.51 2.92 26.68
N LEU A 420 -6.33 2.45 27.11
CA LEU A 420 -5.06 2.95 26.61
C LEU A 420 -4.83 2.41 25.20
N SER A 421 -4.56 3.32 24.28
CA SER A 421 -4.23 3.03 22.89
C SER A 421 -3.00 3.85 22.47
N PRO A 422 -2.30 3.50 21.38
CA PRO A 422 -1.22 4.32 20.85
C PRO A 422 -1.71 5.68 20.32
N LYS A 423 -3.01 5.91 20.17
CA LYS A 423 -3.57 7.16 19.67
C LYS A 423 -3.73 8.16 20.80
N LEU A 424 -3.10 9.32 20.66
CA LEU A 424 -3.10 10.38 21.68
C LEU A 424 -4.10 11.49 21.35
N ASP A 425 -4.60 12.12 22.39
CA ASP A 425 -5.35 13.38 22.30
C ASP A 425 -4.41 14.51 21.87
N ILE A 426 -4.79 15.24 20.82
CA ILE A 426 -4.03 16.38 20.31
C ILE A 426 -3.88 17.48 21.36
N ALA A 427 -4.87 17.66 22.24
CA ALA A 427 -4.83 18.68 23.28
C ALA A 427 -3.77 18.40 24.35
N ASP A 428 -3.36 17.14 24.53
CA ASP A 428 -2.33 16.76 25.49
C ASP A 428 -0.90 16.97 24.95
N VAL A 429 -0.76 17.26 23.64
CA VAL A 429 0.52 17.40 22.95
C VAL A 429 0.74 18.86 22.54
N ILE A 430 1.74 19.49 23.15
CA ILE A 430 2.10 20.88 22.88
C ILE A 430 3.44 20.91 22.13
N GLU A 431 3.40 21.29 20.86
CA GLU A 431 4.61 21.52 20.07
C GLU A 431 5.24 22.87 20.44
N GLN A 432 6.57 22.92 20.53
CA GLN A 432 7.31 24.13 20.89
C GLN A 432 8.24 24.57 19.77
N LYS A 433 9.39 23.89 19.61
CA LYS A 433 10.48 24.34 18.75
C LYS A 433 10.93 23.22 17.83
N ILE A 434 11.08 23.52 16.54
CA ILE A 434 11.72 22.61 15.58
C ILE A 434 13.20 22.44 15.95
N ILE A 435 13.64 21.20 16.13
CA ILE A 435 15.01 20.82 16.51
C ILE A 435 15.76 20.08 15.41
N GLY A 436 15.05 19.60 14.39
CA GLY A 436 15.66 18.97 13.22
C GLY A 436 14.66 18.82 12.09
N GLU A 437 15.18 18.74 10.88
CA GLU A 437 14.42 18.41 9.68
C GLU A 437 15.23 17.41 8.88
N GLY A 438 14.57 16.35 8.41
CA GLY A 438 15.22 15.30 7.65
C GLY A 438 14.31 14.73 6.57
N ARG A 439 14.78 13.63 5.97
CA ARG A 439 14.03 12.87 4.95
C ARG A 439 12.69 12.37 5.48
N PHE A 440 12.63 11.95 6.74
CA PHE A 440 11.45 11.33 7.34
C PHE A 440 10.45 12.33 7.94
N GLY A 441 10.76 13.64 7.89
CA GLY A 441 9.87 14.66 8.40
C GLY A 441 10.55 15.76 9.20
N VAL A 442 9.74 16.48 9.97
CA VAL A 442 10.18 17.54 10.87
C VAL A 442 10.15 17.01 12.30
N ILE A 443 11.23 17.22 13.05
CA ILE A 443 11.32 16.86 14.46
C ILE A 443 11.27 18.14 15.27
N SER A 444 10.28 18.22 16.16
CA SER A 444 10.11 19.32 17.10
C SER A 444 10.25 18.84 18.54
N LYS A 445 10.81 19.67 19.40
CA LYS A 445 10.67 19.54 20.85
C LYS A 445 9.27 20.01 21.24
N GLY A 446 8.66 19.30 22.19
CA GLY A 446 7.36 19.65 22.75
C GLY A 446 7.18 19.11 24.15
N SER A 447 5.92 19.07 24.59
CA SER A 447 5.49 18.48 25.86
C SER A 447 4.27 17.59 25.66
N TYR A 448 4.27 16.42 26.29
CA TYR A 448 3.10 15.56 26.43
C TYR A 448 2.74 15.47 27.91
N LYS A 449 1.58 16.01 28.32
CA LYS A 449 1.16 16.07 29.74
C LYS A 449 2.24 16.63 30.69
N GLY A 450 2.99 17.64 30.25
CA GLY A 450 4.08 18.25 31.03
C GLY A 450 5.43 17.55 30.89
N ILE A 451 5.49 16.34 30.32
CA ILE A 451 6.73 15.60 30.09
C ILE A 451 7.39 16.10 28.81
N PRO A 452 8.70 16.43 28.80
CA PRO A 452 9.41 16.80 27.58
C PRO A 452 9.45 15.65 26.56
N VAL A 453 9.07 15.94 25.32
CA VAL A 453 9.00 14.95 24.23
C VAL A 453 9.59 15.47 22.92
N ALA A 454 9.98 14.54 22.05
CA ALA A 454 10.23 14.80 20.64
C ALA A 454 8.98 14.41 19.83
N ILE A 455 8.60 15.29 18.90
CA ILE A 455 7.43 15.18 18.03
C ILE A 455 7.97 15.04 16.61
N LYS A 456 7.91 13.84 16.04
CA LYS A 456 8.29 13.56 14.65
C LYS A 456 7.04 13.68 13.79
N ARG A 457 6.87 14.82 13.12
CA ARG A 457 5.80 15.02 12.13
C ARG A 457 6.25 14.47 10.79
N LEU A 458 5.47 13.54 10.23
CA LEU A 458 5.76 13.01 8.90
C LEU A 458 5.39 14.03 7.82
N LYS A 459 6.23 14.19 6.80
CA LYS A 459 5.92 15.02 5.63
C LYS A 459 4.89 14.31 4.77
N GLU A 460 3.82 15.01 4.38
CA GLU A 460 2.96 14.57 3.28
C GLU A 460 3.77 14.68 1.99
N PHE A 461 4.27 13.54 1.50
CA PHE A 461 4.84 13.50 0.17
C PHE A 461 3.70 13.60 -0.83
N SER A 462 3.64 14.71 -1.57
CA SER A 462 2.66 14.98 -2.64
C SER A 462 2.72 13.99 -3.83
N PHE A 463 3.55 12.95 -3.74
CA PHE A 463 3.80 11.94 -4.76
C PHE A 463 3.73 10.54 -4.16
N ASN A 464 2.56 10.14 -3.69
CA ASN A 464 2.08 8.75 -3.70
C ASN A 464 0.63 8.73 -3.20
N THR A 465 -0.22 7.88 -3.80
CA THR A 465 -1.63 7.73 -3.41
C THR A 465 -1.77 7.66 -1.88
N GLU A 466 -2.61 8.50 -1.28
CA GLU A 466 -2.85 8.65 0.17
C GLU A 466 -2.93 7.31 0.94
N LYS A 467 -3.39 6.24 0.27
CA LYS A 467 -3.43 4.87 0.81
C LYS A 467 -2.06 4.30 1.22
N SER A 468 -0.97 4.60 0.51
CA SER A 468 0.37 4.05 0.81
C SER A 468 0.96 4.65 2.10
N LEU A 469 0.92 5.98 2.23
CA LEU A 469 1.47 6.69 3.39
C LEU A 469 0.72 6.34 4.70
N ASN A 470 -0.61 6.17 4.64
CA ASN A 470 -1.39 5.74 5.79
C ASN A 470 -1.00 4.34 6.27
N THR A 471 -0.67 3.42 5.36
CA THR A 471 -0.26 2.06 5.75
C THR A 471 1.12 2.02 6.40
N ASP A 472 2.06 2.86 5.98
CA ASP A 472 3.41 2.87 6.56
C ASP A 472 3.45 3.54 7.93
N PHE A 473 2.74 4.66 8.13
CA PHE A 473 2.60 5.29 9.44
C PHE A 473 1.94 4.36 10.46
N THR A 474 0.83 3.71 10.07
CA THR A 474 0.12 2.78 10.97
C THR A 474 1.02 1.61 11.37
N LYS A 475 1.80 1.05 10.43
CA LYS A 475 2.77 -0.01 10.71
C LYS A 475 3.89 0.45 11.65
N GLU A 476 4.41 1.67 11.48
CA GLU A 476 5.44 2.23 12.36
C GLU A 476 4.88 2.38 13.79
N VAL A 477 3.68 2.94 13.94
CA VAL A 477 2.99 3.10 15.23
C VAL A 477 2.73 1.75 15.90
N GLU A 478 2.20 0.77 15.17
CA GLU A 478 1.95 -0.59 15.71
C GLU A 478 3.23 -1.30 16.14
N MET A 479 4.33 -1.10 15.42
CA MET A 479 5.62 -1.66 15.77
C MET A 479 6.19 -1.01 17.03
N LEU A 480 6.20 0.33 17.08
CA LEU A 480 6.66 1.10 18.23
C LEU A 480 5.86 0.78 19.49
N TYR A 481 4.55 0.60 19.37
CA TYR A 481 3.68 0.26 20.50
C TYR A 481 4.02 -1.09 21.16
N LYS A 482 4.59 -2.03 20.40
CA LYS A 482 5.00 -3.36 20.88
C LYS A 482 6.41 -3.38 21.50
N ILE A 483 7.20 -2.34 21.29
CA ILE A 483 8.60 -2.29 21.74
C ILE A 483 8.66 -1.68 23.15
N ARG A 484 9.20 -2.44 24.12
CA ARG A 484 9.44 -1.97 25.48
C ARG A 484 10.84 -2.38 25.93
N CYS A 485 11.78 -1.45 25.83
CA CYS A 485 13.19 -1.69 26.14
C CYS A 485 13.84 -0.38 26.57
N ASP A 486 14.64 -0.41 27.64
CA ASP A 486 15.34 0.78 28.14
C ASP A 486 16.38 1.33 27.16
N TYR A 487 16.88 0.49 26.25
CA TYR A 487 17.88 0.83 25.22
C TYR A 487 17.25 1.28 23.89
N ILE A 488 15.93 1.47 23.85
CA ILE A 488 15.18 1.98 22.70
C ILE A 488 14.40 3.21 23.16
N VAL A 489 14.30 4.24 22.31
CA VAL A 489 13.60 5.47 22.63
C VAL A 489 12.15 5.16 23.06
N HIS A 490 11.72 5.72 24.18
CA HIS A 490 10.36 5.43 24.66
C HIS A 490 9.32 6.06 23.72
N PHE A 491 8.36 5.26 23.28
CA PHE A 491 7.23 5.70 22.47
C PHE A 491 6.03 5.97 23.37
N TYR A 492 5.57 7.22 23.41
CA TYR A 492 4.40 7.62 24.20
C TYR A 492 3.10 7.37 23.44
N GLY A 493 3.12 7.49 22.11
CA GLY A 493 1.95 7.39 21.26
C GLY A 493 2.06 8.25 20.02
N ALA A 494 0.99 8.37 19.26
CA ALA A 494 0.95 9.07 18.00
C ALA A 494 -0.34 9.90 17.86
N LEU A 495 -0.22 11.03 17.17
CA LEU A 495 -1.34 11.78 16.63
C LEU A 495 -1.68 11.18 15.27
N CYS A 496 -2.89 10.65 15.12
CA CYS A 496 -3.32 9.89 13.94
C CYS A 496 -4.36 10.65 13.12
N PHE A 497 -4.24 11.98 13.05
CA PHE A 497 -5.15 12.82 12.29
C PHE A 497 -4.64 12.97 10.86
N ASP A 498 -5.55 13.05 9.89
CA ASP A 498 -5.16 13.14 8.48
C ASP A 498 -4.24 14.34 8.20
N PHE A 499 -4.58 15.50 8.74
CA PHE A 499 -3.80 16.74 8.65
C PHE A 499 -2.59 16.80 9.60
N ASN A 500 -2.44 15.83 10.52
CA ASN A 500 -1.37 15.84 11.52
C ASN A 500 -1.03 14.42 11.99
N LYS A 501 -0.17 13.76 11.21
CA LYS A 501 0.44 12.47 11.55
C LYS A 501 1.78 12.69 12.24
N SER A 502 1.81 12.47 13.54
CA SER A 502 2.99 12.72 14.37
C SER A 502 3.25 11.58 15.34
N ILE A 503 4.53 11.20 15.50
CA ILE A 503 5.00 10.20 16.47
C ILE A 503 5.58 10.95 17.67
N ILE A 504 5.11 10.62 18.87
CA ILE A 504 5.52 11.25 20.14
C ILE A 504 6.45 10.28 20.88
N MET A 505 7.68 10.72 21.10
CA MET A 505 8.74 9.90 21.69
C MET A 505 9.52 10.68 22.74
N GLU A 506 10.31 9.95 23.53
CA GLU A 506 11.23 10.52 24.51
C GLU A 506 12.17 11.55 23.87
N TYR A 507 12.35 12.68 24.54
CA TYR A 507 13.27 13.71 24.10
C TYR A 507 14.70 13.38 24.51
N ALA A 508 15.62 13.32 23.54
CA ALA A 508 17.05 13.14 23.78
C ALA A 508 17.77 14.52 23.83
N PRO A 509 18.20 14.99 25.01
CA PRO A 509 18.73 16.35 25.17
C PRO A 509 20.06 16.59 24.45
N PHE A 510 20.85 15.55 24.21
CA PHE A 510 22.16 15.65 23.55
C PHE A 510 22.10 15.35 22.04
N GLY A 511 20.92 15.07 21.49
CA GLY A 511 20.73 14.75 20.07
C GLY A 511 21.27 13.37 19.70
N SER A 512 21.59 13.18 18.43
CA SER A 512 22.14 11.90 17.94
C SER A 512 23.65 11.78 18.19
N LEU A 513 24.16 10.55 18.16
CA LEU A 513 25.58 10.27 18.21
C LEU A 513 26.33 10.95 17.05
N ARG A 514 25.72 11.01 15.85
CA ARG A 514 26.28 11.77 14.72
C ARG A 514 26.47 13.25 15.06
N ASN A 515 25.52 13.87 15.77
CA ASN A 515 25.64 15.27 16.19
C ASN A 515 26.85 15.47 17.12
N LEU A 516 27.15 14.52 18.02
CA LEU A 516 28.32 14.58 18.89
C LEU A 516 29.63 14.38 18.13
N ILE A 517 29.64 13.49 17.13
CA ILE A 517 30.82 13.24 16.28
C ILE A 517 31.16 14.48 15.43
N ILE A 518 30.16 15.13 14.81
CA ILE A 518 30.36 16.28 13.91
C ILE A 518 30.67 17.57 14.68
N LYS A 519 30.02 17.81 15.82
CA LYS A 519 30.21 19.04 16.61
C LYS A 519 31.54 18.99 17.38
N LYS A 520 32.67 19.13 16.66
CA LYS A 520 34.03 19.26 17.21
C LYS A 520 34.20 20.44 18.20
N ASN A 521 33.21 21.34 18.31
CA ASN A 521 33.28 22.62 19.02
C ASN A 521 32.61 22.66 20.40
N LEU A 522 32.11 21.54 20.93
CA LEU A 522 31.77 21.49 22.35
C LEU A 522 33.05 21.10 23.10
N ASN A 523 33.49 21.91 24.06
CA ASN A 523 34.64 21.67 24.95
C ASN A 523 34.54 20.38 25.80
N THR A 524 33.66 19.44 25.44
CA THR A 524 33.51 18.11 26.00
C THR A 524 34.25 17.11 25.11
N GLN A 525 35.51 16.83 25.43
CA GLN A 525 36.16 15.63 24.92
C GLN A 525 35.41 14.41 25.47
N ILE A 526 34.57 13.79 24.64
CA ILE A 526 33.97 12.50 24.99
C ILE A 526 35.08 11.46 25.05
N ASN A 527 35.38 11.02 26.26
CA ASN A 527 36.43 10.03 26.52
C ASN A 527 36.06 8.67 25.91
N LYS A 528 37.08 7.83 25.72
CA LYS A 528 36.93 6.49 25.13
C LYS A 528 35.89 5.63 25.87
N GLN A 529 35.90 5.66 27.20
CA GLN A 529 34.98 4.87 28.03
C GLN A 529 33.52 5.22 27.74
N SER A 530 33.21 6.50 27.54
CA SER A 530 31.86 6.95 27.19
C SER A 530 31.45 6.49 25.78
N ARG A 531 32.39 6.47 24.83
CA ARG A 531 32.15 5.93 23.48
C ARG A 531 31.79 4.46 23.52
N ILE A 532 32.55 3.67 24.28
CA ILE A 532 32.26 2.24 24.49
C ILE A 532 30.90 2.07 25.16
N LYS A 533 30.56 2.89 26.16
CA LYS A 533 29.24 2.85 26.81
C LYS A 533 28.10 3.08 25.82
N PHE A 534 28.23 4.07 24.92
CA PHE A 534 27.22 4.32 23.89
C PHE A 534 27.06 3.14 22.93
N ILE A 535 28.18 2.52 22.53
CA ILE A 535 28.18 1.32 21.69
C ILE A 535 27.47 0.17 22.42
N ILE A 536 27.84 -0.13 23.67
CA ILE A 536 27.22 -1.22 24.44
C ILE A 536 25.71 -1.01 24.60
N ASP A 537 25.28 0.23 24.89
CA ASP A 537 23.86 0.54 25.04
C ASP A 537 23.10 0.35 23.72
N ALA A 538 23.65 0.82 22.60
CA ALA A 538 23.07 0.57 21.28
C ALA A 538 23.03 -0.92 20.95
N ALA A 539 24.09 -1.69 21.27
CA ALA A 539 24.16 -3.13 21.04
C ALA A 539 23.07 -3.88 21.82
N LYS A 540 22.78 -3.50 23.07
CA LYS A 540 21.68 -4.06 23.86
C LYS A 540 20.31 -3.74 23.26
N GLY A 541 20.14 -2.56 22.67
CA GLY A 541 18.96 -2.24 21.87
C GLY A 541 18.79 -3.16 20.66
N ILE A 542 19.87 -3.40 19.92
CA ILE A 542 19.88 -4.33 18.76
C ILE A 542 19.55 -5.76 19.23
N GLN A 543 20.14 -6.21 20.34
CA GLN A 543 19.88 -7.52 20.92
C GLN A 543 18.41 -7.71 21.26
N TYR A 544 17.78 -6.71 21.89
CA TYR A 544 16.34 -6.76 22.16
C TYR A 544 15.53 -6.93 20.87
N LEU A 545 15.82 -6.16 19.82
CA LEU A 545 15.12 -6.27 18.53
C LEU A 545 15.29 -7.65 17.91
N HIS A 546 16.53 -8.15 17.87
CA HIS A 546 16.85 -9.45 17.29
C HIS A 546 16.18 -10.60 18.06
N ASN A 547 16.12 -10.53 19.39
CA ASN A 547 15.42 -11.52 20.22
C ASN A 547 13.91 -11.53 19.98
N ASN A 548 13.33 -10.37 19.65
CA ASN A 548 11.91 -10.23 19.29
C ASN A 548 11.63 -10.46 17.79
N GLY A 549 12.62 -10.91 17.01
CA GLY A 549 12.45 -11.19 15.59
C GLY A 549 12.26 -9.95 14.72
N ILE A 550 12.80 -8.80 15.15
CA ILE A 550 12.73 -7.51 14.46
C ILE A 550 14.11 -7.16 13.89
N LEU A 551 14.16 -6.71 12.63
CA LEU A 551 15.34 -6.11 12.01
C LEU A 551 15.19 -4.59 11.98
N HIS A 552 16.25 -3.87 12.33
CA HIS A 552 16.24 -2.40 12.31
C HIS A 552 16.43 -1.84 10.91
N ARG A 553 17.40 -2.38 10.14
CA ARG A 553 17.68 -2.05 8.72
C ARG A 553 18.23 -0.65 8.41
N ASP A 554 18.42 0.21 9.42
CA ASP A 554 18.99 1.55 9.24
C ASP A 554 19.83 1.94 10.47
N ILE A 555 20.68 1.03 10.94
CA ILE A 555 21.58 1.30 12.08
C ILE A 555 22.71 2.21 11.59
N LYS A 556 22.81 3.39 12.22
CA LYS A 556 23.83 4.41 11.94
C LYS A 556 23.89 5.42 13.11
N PRO A 557 24.95 6.22 13.24
CA PRO A 557 25.08 7.21 14.32
C PRO A 557 23.93 8.23 14.42
N GLU A 558 23.24 8.53 13.32
CA GLU A 558 22.05 9.42 13.31
C GLU A 558 20.87 8.82 14.09
N ASN A 559 20.77 7.48 14.11
CA ASN A 559 19.66 6.72 14.72
C ASN A 559 20.01 6.20 16.12
N ILE A 560 21.11 6.68 16.71
CA ILE A 560 21.48 6.45 18.12
C ILE A 560 21.36 7.79 18.84
N LEU A 561 20.41 7.91 19.76
CA LEU A 561 20.15 9.12 20.53
C LEU A 561 20.87 9.07 21.87
N ILE A 562 21.44 10.20 22.28
CA ILE A 562 22.20 10.33 23.52
C ILE A 562 21.32 10.95 24.60
N MET A 563 21.07 10.16 25.65
CA MET A 563 20.22 10.48 26.78
C MET A 563 21.01 11.14 27.91
N SER A 564 22.25 10.70 28.12
CA SER A 564 23.15 11.23 29.16
C SER A 564 24.60 11.20 28.68
N LEU A 565 25.38 12.19 29.12
CA LEU A 565 26.85 12.20 29.01
C LEU A 565 27.53 11.73 30.30
N ASP A 566 26.78 11.59 31.40
CA ASP A 566 27.29 11.06 32.66
C ASP A 566 27.24 9.54 32.63
N THR A 567 28.33 8.95 32.13
CA THR A 567 28.46 7.51 31.90
C THR A 567 28.75 6.71 33.16
N ASN A 568 29.07 7.36 34.28
CA ASN A 568 29.39 6.71 35.55
C ASN A 568 28.17 6.55 36.45
N ASN A 569 27.22 7.50 36.41
CA ASN A 569 26.08 7.52 37.32
C ASN A 569 24.75 7.07 36.69
N VAL A 570 24.72 6.79 35.38
CA VAL A 570 23.49 6.44 34.66
C VAL A 570 23.63 5.08 33.97
N SER A 571 22.60 4.23 34.13
CA SER A 571 22.56 2.88 33.55
C SER A 571 22.46 2.87 32.03
N VAL A 572 21.77 3.85 31.42
CA VAL A 572 21.57 3.97 29.97
C VAL A 572 21.91 5.39 29.50
N CYS A 573 22.87 5.48 28.60
CA CYS A 573 23.34 6.75 28.04
C CYS A 573 22.96 6.91 26.56
N ALA A 574 22.74 5.82 25.84
CA ALA A 574 22.31 5.85 24.45
C ALA A 574 21.10 4.94 24.20
N LYS A 575 20.23 5.34 23.27
CA LYS A 575 19.05 4.58 22.85
C LYS A 575 18.88 4.58 21.34
N LEU A 576 18.40 3.48 20.78
CA LEU A 576 18.06 3.40 19.34
C LEU A 576 16.74 4.12 19.03
N THR A 577 16.65 4.68 17.83
CA THR A 577 15.45 5.33 17.29
C THR A 577 15.26 5.03 15.81
N ASP A 578 14.18 5.58 15.23
CA ASP A 578 13.84 5.56 13.81
C ASP A 578 13.55 4.17 13.21
N PHE A 579 12.33 3.69 13.47
CA PHE A 579 11.85 2.37 13.06
C PHE A 579 11.08 2.38 11.72
N GLY A 580 11.10 3.48 10.97
CA GLY A 580 10.38 3.60 9.70
C GLY A 580 10.78 2.56 8.64
N SER A 581 11.99 2.00 8.75
CA SER A 581 12.48 0.93 7.88
C SER A 581 12.40 -0.48 8.50
N ALA A 582 12.02 -0.59 9.77
CA ALA A 582 12.06 -1.83 10.52
C ALA A 582 10.99 -2.82 10.02
N ARG A 583 11.28 -4.13 10.14
CA ARG A 583 10.42 -5.22 9.64
C ARG A 583 10.52 -6.46 10.53
N ASN A 584 9.42 -7.21 10.62
CA ASN A 584 9.40 -8.52 11.28
C ASN A 584 10.01 -9.58 10.36
N ILE A 585 10.89 -10.43 10.90
CA ILE A 585 11.63 -11.45 10.16
C ILE A 585 10.70 -12.46 9.47
N ASN A 586 9.54 -12.77 10.05
CA ASN A 586 8.61 -13.78 9.52
C ASN A 586 7.84 -13.31 8.27
N MET A 587 7.76 -12.00 8.02
CA MET A 587 7.15 -11.43 6.82
C MET A 587 8.10 -11.35 5.61
N LEU A 588 9.37 -11.73 5.76
CA LEU A 588 10.43 -11.55 4.76
C LEU A 588 10.58 -12.72 3.77
N GLN A 589 9.71 -13.74 3.83
CA GLN A 589 9.86 -14.93 2.98
C GLN A 589 9.42 -14.71 1.51
N THR A 590 8.66 -13.66 1.18
CA THR A 590 7.97 -13.58 -0.12
C THR A 590 8.47 -12.56 -1.13
N ASN A 591 9.08 -11.42 -0.78
CA ASN A 591 9.51 -10.45 -1.80
C ASN A 591 10.61 -9.52 -1.27
N MET A 592 11.84 -9.69 -1.73
CA MET A 592 12.90 -8.70 -1.57
C MET A 592 13.50 -8.33 -2.92
N THR A 593 12.74 -7.60 -3.72
CA THR A 593 13.31 -6.64 -4.66
C THR A 593 13.32 -5.28 -3.98
N PHE A 594 14.38 -4.51 -4.21
CA PHE A 594 14.55 -3.15 -3.68
C PHE A 594 13.27 -2.33 -3.92
N THR A 595 12.68 -1.78 -2.87
CA THR A 595 11.94 -0.52 -3.01
C THR A 595 13.02 0.55 -3.03
N THR A 596 13.05 1.37 -4.08
CA THR A 596 14.07 2.39 -4.32
C THR A 596 14.39 3.20 -3.05
N GLY A 597 15.63 3.12 -2.58
CA GLY A 597 16.19 4.08 -1.60
C GLY A 597 15.99 3.78 -0.10
N VAL A 598 15.97 2.53 0.37
CA VAL A 598 15.99 2.19 1.82
C VAL A 598 17.43 1.96 2.30
N GLY A 599 17.86 2.69 3.35
CA GLY A 599 19.17 2.63 3.99
C GLY A 599 20.19 3.67 3.48
N SER A 600 21.18 4.02 4.31
CA SER A 600 22.33 4.87 3.92
C SER A 600 23.42 4.01 3.26
N PRO A 601 23.83 4.24 2.00
CA PRO A 601 24.75 3.35 1.25
C PRO A 601 26.04 2.98 1.99
N ALA A 602 26.62 3.90 2.75
CA ALA A 602 27.85 3.69 3.52
C ALA A 602 27.74 2.63 4.65
N PHE A 603 26.52 2.30 5.08
CA PHE A 603 26.26 1.34 6.16
C PHE A 603 25.66 0.01 5.64
N MET A 604 25.44 -0.11 4.33
CA MET A 604 24.82 -1.29 3.74
C MET A 604 25.80 -2.47 3.68
N ALA A 605 25.32 -3.64 4.10
CA ALA A 605 26.08 -4.88 4.01
C ALA A 605 26.27 -5.33 2.55
N PRO A 606 27.36 -6.05 2.21
CA PRO A 606 27.64 -6.52 0.84
C PRO A 606 26.47 -7.29 0.23
N GLU A 607 25.82 -8.17 0.99
CA GLU A 607 24.67 -8.95 0.52
C GLU A 607 23.44 -8.07 0.21
N ILE A 608 23.30 -6.92 0.86
CA ILE A 608 22.24 -5.95 0.56
C ILE A 608 22.55 -5.22 -0.75
N LEU A 609 23.81 -4.78 -0.92
CA LEU A 609 24.27 -4.10 -2.14
C LEU A 609 24.17 -5.01 -3.37
N LEU A 610 24.35 -6.31 -3.20
CA LEU A 610 24.22 -7.34 -4.24
C LEU A 610 22.77 -7.85 -4.43
N LEU A 611 21.78 -7.20 -3.81
CA LEU A 611 20.35 -7.57 -3.91
C LEU A 611 20.05 -9.01 -3.47
N GLN A 612 20.82 -9.55 -2.52
CA GLN A 612 20.64 -10.89 -1.97
C GLN A 612 19.71 -10.88 -0.75
N LYS A 613 19.28 -12.07 -0.32
CA LYS A 613 18.50 -12.23 0.91
C LYS A 613 19.37 -11.94 2.14
N TYR A 614 18.88 -11.09 3.03
CA TYR A 614 19.57 -10.71 4.27
C TYR A 614 18.69 -10.94 5.51
N LYS A 615 19.34 -11.01 6.68
CA LYS A 615 18.73 -11.25 8.02
C LYS A 615 19.47 -10.42 9.07
N LYS A 616 19.40 -10.83 10.35
CA LYS A 616 20.10 -10.24 11.51
C LYS A 616 21.57 -9.85 11.25
N PRO A 617 22.41 -10.63 10.54
CA PRO A 617 23.80 -10.25 10.31
C PRO A 617 24.01 -8.95 9.53
N ALA A 618 23.01 -8.46 8.79
CA ALA A 618 23.11 -7.18 8.10
C ALA A 618 23.08 -6.00 9.08
N ASP A 619 22.26 -6.08 10.13
CA ASP A 619 22.26 -5.10 11.22
C ASP A 619 23.62 -5.09 11.95
N ILE A 620 24.25 -6.26 12.11
CA ILE A 620 25.60 -6.38 12.71
C ILE A 620 26.65 -5.69 11.85
N TYR A 621 26.56 -5.81 10.52
CA TYR A 621 27.46 -5.11 9.60
C TYR A 621 27.31 -3.58 9.73
N ALA A 622 26.08 -3.07 9.66
CA ALA A 622 25.80 -1.65 9.80
C ALA A 622 26.27 -1.11 11.17
N PHE A 623 26.12 -1.92 12.22
CA PHE A 623 26.63 -1.62 13.54
C PHE A 623 28.16 -1.61 13.61
N ALA A 624 28.87 -2.46 12.85
CA ALA A 624 30.33 -2.43 12.76
C ALA A 624 30.85 -1.09 12.22
N ILE A 625 30.23 -0.56 11.17
CA ILE A 625 30.56 0.77 10.62
C ILE A 625 30.26 1.87 11.65
N THR A 626 29.14 1.74 12.37
CA THR A 626 28.77 2.65 13.47
C THR A 626 29.80 2.64 14.60
N MET A 627 30.26 1.46 15.02
CA MET A 627 31.34 1.30 16.01
C MET A 627 32.64 1.94 15.52
N TYR A 628 32.98 1.72 14.25
CA TYR A 628 34.16 2.32 13.62
C TYR A 628 34.11 3.86 13.66
N GLU A 629 33.00 4.48 13.23
CA GLU A 629 32.83 5.94 13.31
C GLU A 629 32.92 6.46 14.74
N THR A 630 32.32 5.73 15.68
CA THR A 630 32.28 6.10 17.09
C THR A 630 33.67 6.02 17.71
N MET A 631 34.48 5.03 17.38
CA MET A 631 35.82 4.89 17.94
C MET A 631 36.82 5.84 17.27
N LYS A 632 36.74 6.01 15.94
CA LYS A 632 37.48 7.03 15.17
C LYS A 632 37.08 8.46 15.56
N TRP A 633 35.88 8.64 16.09
CA TRP A 633 35.24 9.94 16.36
C TRP A 633 35.22 10.85 15.12
N GLY A 634 34.82 10.27 14.00
CA GLY A 634 34.73 10.90 12.69
C GLY A 634 34.07 9.96 11.68
N GLY A 635 33.72 10.44 10.48
CA GLY A 635 33.08 9.58 9.49
C GLY A 635 33.99 8.45 9.02
N ALA A 636 33.40 7.28 8.74
CA ALA A 636 34.12 6.07 8.39
C ALA A 636 34.94 6.27 7.11
N TYR A 637 34.29 6.86 6.12
CA TYR A 637 34.83 7.13 4.78
C TYR A 637 35.30 8.59 4.61
N ASP A 638 35.31 9.40 5.68
CA ASP A 638 35.84 10.78 5.64
C ASP A 638 37.38 10.78 5.54
N ASN A 639 37.93 11.68 4.72
CA ASN A 639 39.36 12.02 4.59
C ASN A 639 40.29 10.89 4.07
N TRP A 640 39.80 10.01 3.20
CA TRP A 640 40.63 9.00 2.52
C TRP A 640 41.23 9.52 1.21
N ASP A 641 41.97 10.63 1.21
CA ASP A 641 42.68 11.16 0.02
C ASP A 641 41.84 11.21 -1.29
N GLY A 642 40.53 11.45 -1.19
CA GLY A 642 39.62 11.49 -2.34
C GLY A 642 39.12 10.12 -2.85
N LEU A 643 39.47 9.00 -2.22
CA LEU A 643 39.07 7.63 -2.61
C LEU A 643 37.55 7.40 -2.63
N PHE A 644 36.80 8.13 -1.81
CA PHE A 644 35.35 7.98 -1.64
C PHE A 644 34.64 9.32 -1.86
N GLU A 645 34.87 9.95 -3.01
CA GLU A 645 34.18 11.16 -3.44
C GLU A 645 32.69 10.91 -3.66
N TYR A 646 32.32 9.68 -4.08
CA TYR A 646 30.95 9.32 -4.42
C TYR A 646 30.45 8.05 -3.72
N PRO A 647 29.14 7.95 -3.36
CA PRO A 647 28.60 6.81 -2.63
C PRO A 647 28.75 5.44 -3.34
N TRP A 648 28.77 5.40 -4.68
CA TRP A 648 28.94 4.14 -5.41
C TRP A 648 30.35 3.55 -5.25
N GLN A 649 31.38 4.38 -5.05
CA GLN A 649 32.74 3.92 -4.81
C GLN A 649 32.84 3.13 -3.49
N ILE A 650 32.04 3.52 -2.49
CA ILE A 650 31.93 2.77 -1.23
C ILE A 650 31.30 1.40 -1.50
N ALA A 651 30.25 1.35 -2.32
CA ALA A 651 29.59 0.09 -2.66
C ALA A 651 30.54 -0.86 -3.41
N GLU A 652 31.25 -0.37 -4.43
CA GLU A 652 32.27 -1.14 -5.17
C GLU A 652 33.39 -1.65 -4.25
N PHE A 653 33.92 -0.78 -3.39
CA PHE A 653 34.95 -1.13 -2.41
C PHE A 653 34.49 -2.26 -1.49
N VAL A 654 33.30 -2.15 -0.91
CA VAL A 654 32.74 -3.14 0.01
C VAL A 654 32.43 -4.47 -0.70
N VAL A 655 31.84 -4.41 -1.90
CA VAL A 655 31.47 -5.58 -2.72
C VAL A 655 32.71 -6.33 -3.23
N SER A 656 33.79 -5.62 -3.54
CA SER A 656 35.09 -6.23 -3.88
C SER A 656 35.76 -6.96 -2.70
N GLY A 657 35.13 -6.92 -1.53
CA GLY A 657 35.58 -7.62 -0.33
C GLY A 657 36.56 -6.84 0.53
N LYS A 658 36.88 -5.59 0.16
CA LYS A 658 37.78 -4.71 0.92
C LYS A 658 37.10 -4.09 2.13
N ARG A 659 37.89 -3.70 3.14
CA ARG A 659 37.44 -3.07 4.39
C ARG A 659 38.37 -1.93 4.78
N LEU A 660 37.86 -1.02 5.61
CA LEU A 660 38.64 0.10 6.11
C LEU A 660 39.79 -0.40 7.00
N GLU A 661 40.94 0.26 6.87
CA GLU A 661 42.11 -0.02 7.71
C GLU A 661 41.91 0.52 9.13
N LYS A 662 42.75 0.08 10.06
CA LYS A 662 42.69 0.55 11.46
C LYS A 662 43.11 2.02 11.52
N PRO A 663 42.27 2.93 12.06
CA PRO A 663 42.64 4.33 12.18
C PRO A 663 43.64 4.55 13.32
N GLU A 664 44.42 5.63 13.20
CA GLU A 664 45.38 6.03 14.22
C GLU A 664 44.67 6.31 15.56
N GLY A 665 45.19 5.74 16.66
CA GLY A 665 44.61 5.86 18.00
C GLY A 665 43.50 4.85 18.35
N MET A 666 43.11 3.95 17.44
CA MET A 666 42.22 2.83 17.76
C MET A 666 43.03 1.60 18.23
N GLU A 667 42.61 1.00 19.34
CA GLU A 667 43.24 -0.21 19.90
C GLU A 667 42.94 -1.47 19.07
N ASP A 668 43.91 -2.39 19.05
CA ASP A 668 43.83 -3.62 18.25
C ASP A 668 42.68 -4.54 18.66
N ASN A 669 42.39 -4.63 19.96
CA ASN A 669 41.28 -5.43 20.48
C ASN A 669 39.92 -4.93 19.93
N ILE A 670 39.70 -3.62 19.93
CA ILE A 670 38.46 -2.98 19.43
C ILE A 670 38.37 -3.13 17.92
N PHE A 671 39.46 -2.87 17.20
CA PHE A 671 39.48 -3.02 15.75
C PHE A 671 39.24 -4.47 15.32
N LEU A 672 39.76 -5.45 16.09
CA LEU A 672 39.52 -6.87 15.85
C LEU A 672 38.05 -7.25 16.08
N ILE A 673 37.40 -6.69 17.11
CA ILE A 673 35.95 -6.88 17.33
C ILE A 673 35.16 -6.31 16.14
N ILE A 674 35.40 -5.06 15.75
CA ILE A 674 34.78 -4.43 14.57
C ILE A 674 35.01 -5.28 13.32
N SER A 675 36.23 -5.80 13.16
CA SER A 675 36.62 -6.58 11.99
C SER A 675 35.86 -7.89 11.85
N LYS A 676 35.54 -8.54 12.97
CA LYS A 676 34.68 -9.73 12.96
C LYS A 676 33.23 -9.39 12.61
N CYS A 677 32.73 -8.21 12.99
CA CYS A 677 31.35 -7.80 12.71
C CYS A 677 31.09 -7.44 11.24
N TRP A 678 32.08 -6.96 10.49
CA TRP A 678 31.90 -6.60 9.06
C TRP A 678 32.43 -7.63 8.06
N ASN A 679 32.58 -8.89 8.46
CA ASN A 679 33.05 -9.96 7.57
C ASN A 679 32.18 -10.05 6.29
N ASN A 680 32.81 -10.35 5.14
CA ASN A 680 32.12 -10.57 3.86
C ASN A 680 31.04 -11.65 3.96
N ASN A 681 31.37 -12.78 4.61
CA ASN A 681 30.40 -13.85 4.84
C ASN A 681 29.49 -13.48 6.03
N PRO A 682 28.17 -13.30 5.82
CA PRO A 682 27.24 -12.95 6.89
C PRO A 682 27.19 -13.97 8.03
N GLN A 683 27.46 -15.25 7.76
CA GLN A 683 27.46 -16.32 8.78
C GLN A 683 28.68 -16.29 9.70
N GLN A 684 29.76 -15.64 9.27
CA GLN A 684 30.99 -15.51 10.07
C GLN A 684 31.00 -14.23 10.94
N ARG A 685 29.97 -13.39 10.82
CA ARG A 685 29.82 -12.20 11.66
C ARG A 685 29.45 -12.62 13.07
N LEU A 686 29.95 -11.88 14.06
CA LEU A 686 29.59 -12.09 15.46
C LEU A 686 28.07 -11.99 15.65
N ASP A 687 27.51 -12.84 16.49
CA ASP A 687 26.18 -12.59 17.02
C ASP A 687 26.22 -11.42 18.02
N ILE A 688 25.08 -10.77 18.19
CA ILE A 688 24.98 -9.56 19.02
C ILE A 688 25.27 -9.82 20.50
N THR A 689 24.99 -11.02 21.01
CA THR A 689 25.24 -11.36 22.42
C THR A 689 26.73 -11.50 22.68
N THR A 690 27.43 -12.27 21.84
CA THR A 690 28.89 -12.40 21.90
C THR A 690 29.57 -11.05 21.72
N LEU A 691 29.06 -10.18 20.82
CA LEU A 691 29.57 -8.83 20.64
C LEU A 691 29.49 -8.01 21.94
N ILE A 692 28.36 -8.03 22.65
CA ILE A 692 28.18 -7.31 23.92
C ILE A 692 29.16 -7.82 24.97
N GLU A 693 29.34 -9.14 25.09
CA GLU A 693 30.29 -9.74 26.03
C GLU A 693 31.73 -9.28 25.75
N LEU A 694 32.15 -9.31 24.48
CA LEU A 694 33.48 -8.86 24.08
C LEU A 694 33.69 -7.37 24.40
N LEU A 695 32.70 -6.51 24.10
CA LEU A 695 32.79 -5.07 24.37
C LEU A 695 32.80 -4.73 25.86
N THR A 696 32.17 -5.55 26.70
CA THR A 696 32.13 -5.34 28.16
C THR A 696 33.46 -5.69 28.82
N ASN A 697 34.29 -6.50 28.17
CA ASN A 697 35.60 -6.95 28.65
C ASN A 697 36.77 -6.12 28.09
N VAL A 698 36.48 -5.03 27.36
CA VAL A 698 37.44 -4.03 26.87
C VAL A 698 37.50 -2.86 27.81
#